data_AF-A0A2E9L1R7-F1
#
_entry.id   AF-A0A2E9L1R7-F1
#
_cell.length_a   1.000
_cell.length_b   1.000
_cell.length_c   1.000
_cell.angle_alpha   90.00
_cell.angle_beta   90.00
_cell.angle_gamma   90.00
#
_symmetry.space_group_name_H-M   'P 1'
#
loop_
_entity.id
_entity.type
_entity.pdbx_description
1 polymer ?
#
loop_
_entity_poly.entity_id
_entity_poly.type
_entity_poly.pdbx_seq_one_letter_code
_entity_poly.pdbx_strand_id
1 'polypeptide(L)'
;AASELQEQGAHSSTLQVQRFLNLRYQGTDTNLMIGEPEDGNYAQSFRQTYLREFGFELEREILVDDLRVRVVSASPSLQKFKLPTSEEPAEPIDQTRCYFEDGWVQTPVFRCELLQAGHQIAGPALLLQDTSTIVIEPGCRAEISEYGDVLIYVEACTHREVQITRDPIQLSIFGNLFMSIAEQMGRTLQRTSISTNIKERLDFSCAIFDSTGGLVANAPHLPVHLGAMSEAVRQQVQIQGNNLRPGDVLVTNHPQAGGSHLPDITVITPYWQDGQPLFYVASRGHHADIGGITPGSMPPFSRTLAEEGARLKSFKLVEKGIFNETGITELLKAPAQVPRLPRELPIAGTRLLADNISDLKAQVAANQRGIDLLQEMVEYWSLEVVQAYMKHIQDNAEESVRLMLQQLSVRENLPEVGTIHAVDYLDDGSPIRLALTIDRRDGSACFDFAGTGTELWGNLNTPRAVTYSAVLYALRCLIHQDMPLNQGCLNSIEILIPEGSLLSPSEEAAVVGGNVLTSQRITDVILKVFGACAASQGCMNNLTFGNERFGYYETIGGGAGAGPSWHGQSGVHTHMTNTRITDPEILERRYPVLLREFSIRKGSGGKGEFNGGDGLVRELEFLEKLQVAILSERRSLTPYGMAGGEDGRCGRNLFLRNNGPTLNLGGKNEIQAHPGDRFRIETPGGGGWGVKKK
;
A
#
# COMPACT_ATOMS: atom_id res chain seq x y z
N ALA A 1 -19.41 36.97 -9.77
CA ALA A 1 -19.21 36.65 -8.33
C ALA A 1 -19.77 37.71 -7.39
N ALA A 2 -19.13 38.88 -7.19
CA ALA A 2 -19.64 39.89 -6.24
C ALA A 2 -21.02 40.45 -6.65
N SER A 3 -21.21 40.79 -7.93
CA SER A 3 -22.50 41.23 -8.47
C SER A 3 -23.57 40.12 -8.38
N GLU A 4 -23.22 38.86 -8.66
CA GLU A 4 -24.15 37.72 -8.54
C GLU A 4 -24.61 37.51 -7.09
N LEU A 5 -23.71 37.66 -6.10
CA LEU A 5 -24.12 37.61 -4.69
C LEU A 5 -25.01 38.79 -4.31
N GLN A 6 -24.77 39.98 -4.85
CA GLN A 6 -25.64 41.13 -4.65
C GLN A 6 -27.03 40.92 -5.26
N GLU A 7 -27.12 40.30 -6.45
CA GLU A 7 -28.38 39.88 -7.07
C GLU A 7 -29.14 38.85 -6.22
N GLN A 8 -28.40 38.00 -5.48
CA GLN A 8 -28.96 37.06 -4.50
C GLN A 8 -29.28 37.70 -3.14
N GLY A 9 -29.13 39.03 -3.00
CA GLY A 9 -29.51 39.79 -1.80
C GLY A 9 -28.37 40.07 -0.81
N ALA A 10 -27.11 39.79 -1.15
CA ALA A 10 -25.96 40.15 -0.32
C ALA A 10 -25.71 41.67 -0.31
N HIS A 11 -25.54 42.25 0.88
CA HIS A 11 -25.14 43.65 1.00
C HIS A 11 -23.65 43.82 0.66
N SER A 12 -23.32 44.87 -0.11
CA SER A 12 -21.95 45.19 -0.51
C SER A 12 -20.97 45.31 0.67
N SER A 13 -21.42 45.78 1.83
CA SER A 13 -20.63 45.91 3.06
C SER A 13 -20.29 44.58 3.74
N THR A 14 -20.96 43.48 3.35
CA THR A 14 -20.75 42.14 3.92
C THR A 14 -19.92 41.23 3.03
N LEU A 15 -19.51 41.73 1.85
CA LEU A 15 -18.76 40.95 0.89
C LEU A 15 -17.28 40.93 1.27
N GLN A 16 -16.74 39.74 1.47
CA GLN A 16 -15.32 39.51 1.60
C GLN A 16 -14.81 38.82 0.32
N VAL A 17 -13.77 39.39 -0.27
CA VAL A 17 -13.09 38.83 -1.44
C VAL A 17 -11.80 38.17 -0.99
N GLN A 18 -11.68 36.87 -1.24
CA GLN A 18 -10.48 36.09 -0.99
C GLN A 18 -9.86 35.72 -2.34
N ARG A 19 -8.57 36.02 -2.51
CA ARG A 19 -7.81 35.75 -3.73
C ARG A 19 -6.84 34.60 -3.49
N PHE A 20 -6.71 33.74 -4.49
CA PHE A 20 -5.81 32.61 -4.48
C PHE A 20 -5.10 32.52 -5.83
N LEU A 21 -3.82 32.17 -5.79
CA LEU A 21 -3.07 31.74 -6.96
C LEU A 21 -2.84 30.23 -6.86
N ASN A 22 -3.19 29.50 -7.91
CA ASN A 22 -2.75 28.12 -8.05
C ASN A 22 -1.37 28.14 -8.69
N LEU A 23 -0.36 27.78 -7.90
CA LEU A 23 1.05 27.87 -8.26
C LEU A 23 1.65 26.48 -8.46
N ARG A 24 2.60 26.35 -9.38
CA ARG A 24 3.38 25.13 -9.62
C ARG A 24 4.79 25.47 -10.09
N TYR A 25 5.73 24.54 -9.92
CA TYR A 25 7.04 24.67 -10.56
C TYR A 25 6.95 24.34 -12.05
N GLN A 26 7.75 25.02 -12.87
CA GLN A 26 7.84 24.74 -14.30
C GLN A 26 8.17 23.25 -14.55
N GLY A 27 7.39 22.61 -15.43
CA GLY A 27 7.54 21.18 -15.73
C GLY A 27 6.99 20.22 -14.66
N THR A 28 6.19 20.72 -13.70
CA THR A 28 5.39 19.91 -12.78
C THR A 28 3.90 20.09 -13.06
N ASP A 29 3.08 19.07 -12.76
CA ASP A 29 1.61 19.09 -12.89
C ASP A 29 0.90 19.31 -11.55
N THR A 30 1.67 19.38 -10.45
CA THR A 30 1.12 19.54 -9.10
C THR A 30 0.90 21.02 -8.79
N ASN A 31 -0.35 21.43 -8.67
CA ASN A 31 -0.73 22.78 -8.29
C ASN A 31 -1.03 22.89 -6.79
N LEU A 32 -0.54 23.97 -6.18
CA LEU A 32 -0.85 24.34 -4.81
C LEU A 32 -1.63 25.64 -4.80
N MET A 33 -2.76 25.65 -4.10
CA MET A 33 -3.58 26.83 -3.93
C MET A 33 -3.05 27.69 -2.79
N ILE A 34 -2.47 28.84 -3.14
CA ILE A 34 -1.88 29.78 -2.19
C ILE A 34 -2.81 30.98 -2.03
N GLY A 35 -3.34 31.17 -0.83
CA GLY A 35 -4.13 32.35 -0.49
C GLY A 35 -3.26 33.61 -0.47
N GLU A 36 -3.88 34.77 -0.71
CA GLU A 36 -3.24 36.09 -0.68
C GLU A 36 -2.46 36.30 0.64
N PRO A 37 -1.12 36.28 0.62
CA PRO A 37 -0.32 36.44 1.83
C PRO A 37 -0.26 37.92 2.23
N GLU A 38 -0.08 38.19 3.53
CA GLU A 38 -0.08 39.55 4.09
C GLU A 38 0.99 40.46 3.47
N ASP A 39 2.14 39.89 3.10
CA ASP A 39 3.26 40.59 2.47
C ASP A 39 3.19 40.61 0.93
N GLY A 40 2.16 39.99 0.35
CA GLY A 40 2.00 39.82 -1.10
C GLY A 40 2.98 38.83 -1.76
N ASN A 41 3.84 38.15 -1.00
CA ASN A 41 4.84 37.24 -1.51
C ASN A 41 4.32 35.81 -1.72
N TYR A 42 3.53 35.65 -2.80
CA TYR A 42 3.01 34.35 -3.19
C TYR A 42 4.10 33.29 -3.45
N ALA A 43 5.27 33.70 -3.94
CA ALA A 43 6.37 32.79 -4.24
C ALA A 43 6.96 32.17 -2.97
N GLN A 44 7.17 32.95 -1.91
CA GLN A 44 7.65 32.44 -0.63
C GLN A 44 6.62 31.56 0.06
N SER A 45 5.34 31.98 0.08
CA SER A 45 4.25 31.18 0.64
C SER A 45 4.08 29.85 -0.11
N PHE A 46 4.27 29.86 -1.44
CA PHE A 46 4.33 28.65 -2.25
C PHE A 46 5.50 27.76 -1.85
N ARG A 47 6.73 28.29 -1.75
CA ARG A 47 7.90 27.49 -1.35
C ARG A 47 7.73 26.88 0.03
N GLN A 48 7.24 27.63 1.01
CA GLN A 48 6.97 27.10 2.35
C GLN A 48 5.90 26.02 2.34
N THR A 49 4.80 26.22 1.60
CA THR A 49 3.75 25.21 1.44
C THR A 49 4.31 23.99 0.71
N TYR A 50 5.06 24.18 -0.37
CA TYR A 50 5.66 23.09 -1.15
C TYR A 50 6.67 22.29 -0.31
N LEU A 51 7.55 22.96 0.44
CA LEU A 51 8.48 22.30 1.35
C LEU A 51 7.74 21.50 2.43
N ARG A 52 6.64 22.05 2.98
CA ARG A 52 5.80 21.35 3.96
C ARG A 52 5.10 20.13 3.37
N GLU A 53 4.55 20.24 2.16
CA GLU A 53 3.79 19.13 1.54
C GLU A 53 4.71 18.07 0.90
N PHE A 54 5.88 18.45 0.38
CA PHE A 54 6.76 17.58 -0.42
C PHE A 54 8.12 17.26 0.21
N GLY A 55 8.59 18.03 1.21
CA GLY A 55 9.86 17.78 1.92
C GLY A 55 11.14 18.24 1.20
N PHE A 56 11.02 18.87 0.04
CA PHE A 56 12.15 19.43 -0.72
C PHE A 56 11.71 20.67 -1.52
N GLU A 57 12.68 21.44 -2.02
CA GLU A 57 12.44 22.53 -2.97
C GLU A 57 12.93 22.16 -4.37
N LEU A 58 12.38 22.83 -5.40
CA LEU A 58 12.88 22.76 -6.77
C LEU A 58 13.50 24.11 -7.16
N GLU A 59 14.69 24.07 -7.75
CA GLU A 59 15.33 25.25 -8.36
C GLU A 59 14.75 25.51 -9.75
N ARG A 60 13.47 25.91 -9.80
CA ARG A 60 12.73 26.20 -11.03
C ARG A 60 11.88 27.46 -10.92
N GLU A 61 11.49 28.01 -12.06
CA GLU A 61 10.51 29.09 -12.13
C GLU A 61 9.17 28.61 -11.55
N ILE A 62 8.50 29.51 -10.81
CA ILE A 62 7.15 29.29 -10.30
C ILE A 62 6.17 29.89 -11.32
N LEU A 63 5.28 29.05 -11.82
CA LEU A 63 4.23 29.44 -12.75
C LEU A 63 2.91 29.64 -12.00
N VAL A 64 2.17 30.67 -12.40
CA VAL A 64 0.75 30.82 -12.04
C VAL A 64 -0.06 30.05 -13.08
N ASP A 65 -0.71 28.98 -12.65
CA ASP A 65 -1.50 28.12 -13.54
C ASP A 65 -2.90 28.69 -13.73
N ASP A 66 -3.55 29.09 -12.63
CA ASP A 66 -4.82 29.80 -12.66
C ASP A 66 -5.02 30.70 -11.43
N LEU A 67 -5.98 31.61 -11.54
CA LEU A 67 -6.42 32.51 -10.47
C LEU A 67 -7.79 32.09 -9.98
N ARG A 68 -7.93 31.94 -8.66
CA ARG A 68 -9.20 31.66 -8.02
C ARG A 68 -9.60 32.81 -7.12
N VAL A 69 -10.82 33.30 -7.30
CA VAL A 69 -11.42 34.32 -6.44
C VAL A 69 -12.64 33.72 -5.76
N ARG A 70 -12.66 33.74 -4.44
CA ARG A 70 -13.81 33.35 -3.62
C ARG A 70 -14.43 34.62 -3.03
N VAL A 71 -15.69 34.86 -3.34
CA VAL A 71 -16.46 35.94 -2.71
C VAL A 71 -17.42 35.32 -1.71
N VAL A 72 -17.37 35.78 -0.47
CA VAL A 72 -18.20 35.30 0.63
C VAL A 72 -19.04 36.47 1.13
N SER A 73 -20.33 36.24 1.40
CA SER A 73 -21.19 37.20 2.09
C SER A 73 -21.63 36.61 3.42
N ALA A 74 -21.54 37.39 4.49
CA ALA A 74 -22.11 37.00 5.77
C ALA A 74 -23.65 37.07 5.70
N SER A 75 -24.32 35.94 5.96
CA SER A 75 -25.78 35.93 6.09
C SER A 75 -26.17 36.51 7.46
N PRO A 76 -27.08 37.50 7.53
CA PRO A 76 -27.55 38.07 8.80
C PRO A 76 -28.52 37.15 9.58
N SER A 77 -28.82 35.95 9.06
CA SER A 77 -29.93 35.09 9.53
C SER A 77 -29.66 34.32 10.83
N LEU A 78 -28.42 34.28 11.32
CA LEU A 78 -28.09 33.64 12.59
C LEU A 78 -27.86 34.70 13.68
N GLN A 79 -28.93 35.07 14.38
CA GLN A 79 -28.83 35.83 15.62
C GLN A 79 -28.52 34.88 16.77
N LYS A 80 -27.40 35.11 17.46
CA LYS A 80 -27.11 34.42 18.72
C LYS A 80 -27.89 35.09 19.83
N PHE A 81 -28.66 34.34 20.59
CA PHE A 81 -29.39 34.84 21.76
C PHE A 81 -28.52 34.70 23.00
N LYS A 82 -28.31 35.81 23.71
CA LYS A 82 -27.55 35.78 24.96
C LYS A 82 -28.41 35.21 26.08
N LEU A 83 -27.84 34.31 26.87
CA LEU A 83 -28.43 33.90 28.14
C LEU A 83 -28.28 35.02 29.18
N PRO A 84 -29.23 35.15 30.12
CA PRO A 84 -29.05 36.01 31.27
C PRO A 84 -27.81 35.57 32.07
N THR A 85 -27.03 36.54 32.56
CA THR A 85 -25.90 36.32 33.47
C THR A 85 -26.40 36.23 34.90
N SER A 86 -25.78 35.35 35.70
CA SER A 86 -26.03 35.26 37.13
C SER A 86 -24.72 35.18 37.89
N GLU A 87 -24.69 35.84 39.05
CA GLU A 87 -23.57 35.75 40.01
C GLU A 87 -23.83 34.65 41.07
N GLU A 88 -25.03 34.06 41.08
CA GLU A 88 -25.35 32.94 41.96
C GLU A 88 -24.75 31.63 41.45
N PRO A 89 -24.29 30.73 42.34
CA PRO A 89 -23.75 29.44 41.93
C PRO A 89 -24.86 28.56 41.34
N ALA A 90 -24.51 27.75 40.34
CA ALA A 90 -25.44 26.77 39.78
C ALA A 90 -25.86 25.74 40.83
N GLU A 91 -27.17 25.51 40.98
CA GLU A 91 -27.70 24.50 41.88
C GLU A 91 -27.93 23.16 41.16
N PRO A 92 -27.47 22.03 41.73
CA PRO A 92 -27.77 20.72 41.18
C PRO A 92 -29.24 20.36 41.40
N ILE A 93 -29.84 19.73 40.39
CA ILE A 93 -31.23 19.24 40.45
C ILE A 93 -31.33 17.85 41.09
N ASP A 94 -30.23 17.10 41.11
CA ASP A 94 -30.15 15.75 41.68
C ASP A 94 -28.69 15.36 41.98
N GLN A 95 -28.49 14.20 42.61
CA GLN A 95 -27.19 13.55 42.76
C GLN A 95 -27.30 12.07 42.41
N THR A 96 -26.31 11.55 41.67
CA THR A 96 -26.23 10.13 41.33
C THR A 96 -24.83 9.59 41.52
N ARG A 97 -24.69 8.26 41.60
CA ARG A 97 -23.39 7.61 41.68
C ARG A 97 -22.84 7.37 40.28
N CYS A 98 -21.69 7.95 39.98
CA CYS A 98 -20.92 7.69 38.77
C CYS A 98 -19.60 6.99 39.12
N TYR A 99 -19.13 6.09 38.26
CA TYR A 99 -17.81 5.48 38.40
C TYR A 99 -16.83 6.26 37.53
N PHE A 100 -15.80 6.82 38.15
CA PHE A 100 -14.65 7.43 37.49
C PHE A 100 -13.40 6.59 37.79
N GLU A 101 -12.26 7.03 37.31
CA GLU A 101 -11.01 6.26 37.35
C GLU A 101 -10.58 5.87 38.77
N ASP A 102 -10.78 6.74 39.76
CA ASP A 102 -10.48 6.48 41.19
C ASP A 102 -11.62 5.79 41.95
N GLY A 103 -12.71 5.42 41.26
CA GLY A 103 -13.83 4.65 41.82
C GLY A 103 -15.18 5.37 41.76
N TRP A 104 -16.11 4.90 42.60
CA TRP A 104 -17.46 5.46 42.68
C TRP A 104 -17.48 6.80 43.43
N VAL A 105 -18.00 7.84 42.77
CA VAL A 105 -18.15 9.19 43.32
C VAL A 105 -19.63 9.60 43.29
N GLN A 106 -20.08 10.33 44.30
CA GLN A 106 -21.39 11.01 44.27
C GLN A 106 -21.27 12.25 43.40
N THR A 107 -22.08 12.32 42.35
CA THR A 107 -21.93 13.26 41.26
C THR A 107 -23.19 14.12 41.13
N PRO A 108 -23.08 15.45 41.30
CA PRO A 108 -24.19 16.36 41.09
C PRO A 108 -24.66 16.36 39.64
N VAL A 109 -25.97 16.41 39.47
CA VAL A 109 -26.66 16.46 38.19
C VAL A 109 -27.27 17.83 38.01
N PHE A 110 -26.97 18.47 36.88
CA PHE A 110 -27.50 19.77 36.47
C PHE A 110 -28.34 19.58 35.20
N ARG A 111 -29.34 20.43 34.99
CA ARG A 111 -30.01 20.56 33.68
C ARG A 111 -29.48 21.79 32.97
N CYS A 112 -28.99 21.63 31.74
CA CYS A 112 -28.42 22.75 30.97
C CYS A 112 -29.41 23.91 30.80
N GLU A 113 -30.69 23.62 30.63
CA GLU A 113 -31.76 24.63 30.48
C GLU A 113 -31.89 25.57 31.68
N LEU A 114 -31.44 25.15 32.87
CA LEU A 114 -31.50 25.92 34.10
C LEU A 114 -30.21 26.70 34.38
N LEU A 115 -29.17 26.50 33.57
CA LEU A 115 -27.90 27.17 33.74
C LEU A 115 -27.88 28.53 33.03
N GLN A 116 -27.12 29.46 33.58
CA GLN A 116 -27.03 30.84 33.13
C GLN A 116 -25.60 31.16 32.70
N ALA A 117 -25.44 32.22 31.89
CA ALA A 117 -24.14 32.64 31.41
C ALA A 117 -23.20 32.96 32.59
N GLY A 118 -21.98 32.40 32.57
CA GLY A 118 -20.98 32.56 33.62
C GLY A 118 -21.03 31.52 34.73
N HIS A 119 -22.04 30.63 34.77
CA HIS A 119 -22.03 29.51 35.69
C HIS A 119 -20.80 28.63 35.47
N GLN A 120 -20.07 28.36 36.55
CA GLN A 120 -18.94 27.44 36.57
C GLN A 120 -19.29 26.20 37.38
N ILE A 121 -19.04 25.03 36.80
CA ILE A 121 -19.35 23.73 37.39
C ILE A 121 -18.06 22.92 37.41
N ALA A 122 -17.54 22.66 38.61
CA ALA A 122 -16.38 21.80 38.79
C ALA A 122 -16.79 20.33 38.64
N GLY A 123 -15.95 19.54 37.97
CA GLY A 123 -16.11 18.09 37.89
C GLY A 123 -15.72 17.38 39.21
N PRO A 124 -16.25 16.18 39.48
CA PRO A 124 -17.16 15.42 38.63
C PRO A 124 -18.59 15.98 38.65
N ALA A 125 -19.22 16.13 37.48
CA ALA A 125 -20.62 16.57 37.34
C ALA A 125 -21.29 16.00 36.09
N LEU A 126 -22.62 15.87 36.11
CA LEU A 126 -23.43 15.55 34.93
C LEU A 126 -24.27 16.75 34.52
N LEU A 127 -24.23 17.12 33.23
CA LEU A 127 -25.10 18.12 32.65
C LEU A 127 -26.06 17.44 31.67
N LEU A 128 -27.34 17.43 32.00
CA LEU A 128 -28.40 16.85 31.18
C LEU A 128 -28.91 17.88 30.16
N GLN A 129 -29.00 17.45 28.91
CA GLN A 129 -29.72 18.10 27.83
C GLN A 129 -30.84 17.17 27.34
N ASP A 130 -31.83 17.70 26.63
CA ASP A 130 -32.93 16.89 26.08
C ASP A 130 -32.46 15.76 25.15
N THR A 131 -31.30 15.91 24.49
CA THR A 131 -30.77 14.94 23.51
C THR A 131 -29.42 14.34 23.90
N SER A 132 -28.80 14.79 24.99
CA SER A 132 -27.46 14.36 25.37
C SER A 132 -27.21 14.45 26.88
N THR A 133 -26.14 13.81 27.35
CA THR A 133 -25.64 13.97 28.72
C THR A 133 -24.15 14.26 28.63
N ILE A 134 -23.76 15.41 29.15
CA ILE A 134 -22.36 15.84 29.19
C ILE A 134 -21.79 15.46 30.55
N VAL A 135 -20.71 14.69 30.53
CA VAL A 135 -19.97 14.31 31.74
C VAL A 135 -18.80 15.27 31.90
N ILE A 136 -18.74 15.98 33.03
CA ILE A 136 -17.56 16.78 33.41
C ILE A 136 -16.74 15.90 34.33
N GLU A 137 -15.58 15.46 33.86
CA GLU A 137 -14.70 14.57 34.61
C GLU A 137 -14.03 15.27 35.80
N PRO A 138 -13.62 14.52 36.84
CA PRO A 138 -12.75 15.05 37.89
C PRO A 138 -11.52 15.78 37.29
N GLY A 139 -11.20 16.97 37.80
CA GLY A 139 -10.08 17.78 37.26
C GLY A 139 -10.42 18.64 36.04
N CYS A 140 -11.68 18.60 35.58
CA CYS A 140 -12.23 19.50 34.58
C CYS A 140 -13.20 20.51 35.22
N ARG A 141 -13.41 21.64 34.53
CA ARG A 141 -14.41 22.65 34.86
C ARG A 141 -15.25 22.94 33.62
N ALA A 142 -16.57 22.96 33.76
CA ALA A 142 -17.46 23.51 32.74
C ALA A 142 -17.77 24.98 33.04
N GLU A 143 -17.85 25.80 32.01
CA GLU A 143 -18.35 27.16 32.06
C GLU A 143 -19.43 27.34 30.98
N ILE A 144 -20.53 27.99 31.35
CA ILE A 144 -21.60 28.30 30.40
C ILE A 144 -21.30 29.63 29.72
N SER A 145 -21.09 29.60 28.40
CA SER A 145 -20.83 30.78 27.59
C SER A 145 -22.01 31.75 27.61
N GLU A 146 -21.80 32.99 27.16
CA GLU A 146 -22.87 33.97 27.00
C GLU A 146 -23.99 33.51 26.05
N TYR A 147 -23.76 32.47 25.23
CA TYR A 147 -24.73 31.90 24.29
C TYR A 147 -25.22 30.50 24.69
N GLY A 148 -24.86 30.00 25.88
CA GLY A 148 -25.27 28.69 26.36
C GLY A 148 -24.40 27.51 25.88
N ASP A 149 -23.26 27.79 25.27
CA ASP A 149 -22.27 26.75 24.97
C ASP A 149 -21.65 26.25 26.27
N VAL A 150 -21.42 24.95 26.39
CA VAL A 150 -20.69 24.36 27.52
C VAL A 150 -19.20 24.33 27.15
N LEU A 151 -18.43 25.25 27.71
CA LEU A 151 -16.98 25.32 27.56
C LEU A 151 -16.33 24.45 28.64
N ILE A 152 -15.66 23.37 28.27
CA ILE A 152 -14.98 22.49 29.22
C ILE A 152 -13.49 22.83 29.24
N TYR A 153 -13.02 23.29 30.38
CA TYR A 153 -11.62 23.52 30.69
C TYR A 153 -11.06 22.29 31.38
N VAL A 154 -10.01 21.71 30.79
CA VAL A 154 -9.25 20.63 31.40
C VAL A 154 -8.16 21.28 32.25
N GLU A 155 -8.39 21.41 33.56
CA GLU A 155 -7.49 22.13 34.47
C GLU A 155 -6.30 21.27 34.88
N ALA A 156 -6.52 19.96 35.02
CA ALA A 156 -5.47 18.98 35.15
C ALA A 156 -5.51 18.07 33.93
N CYS A 157 -4.57 18.24 32.99
CA CYS A 157 -4.19 17.11 32.16
C CYS A 157 -3.56 16.09 33.12
N THR A 158 -4.33 15.10 33.54
CA THR A 158 -3.74 13.81 33.91
C THR A 158 -3.18 13.22 32.62
N HIS A 159 -2.07 13.78 32.12
CA HIS A 159 -1.20 13.04 31.22
C HIS A 159 -0.77 11.84 32.05
N ARG A 160 -1.48 10.72 31.89
CA ARG A 160 -0.95 9.44 32.30
C ARG A 160 0.35 9.30 31.55
N GLU A 161 1.45 9.28 32.28
CA GLU A 161 2.70 8.75 31.74
C GLU A 161 2.38 7.33 31.28
N VAL A 162 2.25 7.15 29.97
CA VAL A 162 2.10 5.82 29.41
C VAL A 162 3.39 5.10 29.70
N GLN A 163 3.28 4.05 30.52
CA GLN A 163 4.44 3.26 30.87
C GLN A 163 4.91 2.45 29.67
N ILE A 164 6.21 2.19 29.63
CA ILE A 164 6.84 1.32 28.64
C ILE A 164 6.41 -0.15 28.76
N THR A 165 5.70 -0.51 29.83
CA THR A 165 5.16 -1.86 30.04
C THR A 165 3.99 -2.14 29.11
N ARG A 166 3.88 -3.38 28.60
CA ARG A 166 2.80 -3.80 27.69
C ARG A 166 1.43 -3.67 28.36
N ASP A 167 0.61 -2.75 27.86
CA ASP A 167 -0.82 -2.61 28.17
C ASP A 167 -1.64 -2.95 26.91
N PRO A 168 -2.60 -3.89 26.98
CA PRO A 168 -3.47 -4.24 25.84
C PRO A 168 -4.23 -3.06 25.22
N ILE A 169 -4.64 -2.08 26.03
CA ILE A 169 -5.37 -0.91 25.54
C ILE A 169 -4.43 -0.04 24.71
N GLN A 170 -3.26 0.28 25.27
CA GLN A 170 -2.23 1.05 24.57
C GLN A 170 -1.71 0.30 23.35
N LEU A 171 -1.56 -1.02 23.40
CA LEU A 171 -1.16 -1.83 22.26
C LEU A 171 -2.11 -1.63 21.06
N SER A 172 -3.42 -1.60 21.32
CA SER A 172 -4.43 -1.32 20.30
C SER A 172 -4.35 0.12 19.80
N ILE A 173 -4.18 1.10 20.70
CA ILE A 173 -4.04 2.53 20.35
C ILE A 173 -2.82 2.73 19.44
N PHE A 174 -1.64 2.31 19.89
CA PHE A 174 -0.39 2.45 19.13
C PHE A 174 -0.44 1.68 17.80
N GLY A 175 -1.03 0.47 17.79
CA GLY A 175 -1.25 -0.27 16.54
C GLY A 175 -2.05 0.52 15.51
N ASN A 176 -3.15 1.15 15.92
CA ASN A 176 -3.96 1.99 15.06
C ASN A 176 -3.25 3.30 14.66
N LEU A 177 -2.48 3.91 15.57
CA LEU A 177 -1.70 5.12 15.28
C LEU A 177 -0.66 4.84 14.19
N PHE A 178 0.16 3.80 14.32
CA PHE A 178 1.17 3.47 13.31
C PHE A 178 0.53 3.11 11.97
N MET A 179 -0.59 2.38 11.97
CA MET A 179 -1.33 2.09 10.74
C MET A 179 -1.88 3.35 10.09
N SER A 180 -2.44 4.27 10.88
CA SER A 180 -2.94 5.57 10.42
C SER A 180 -1.85 6.41 9.75
N ILE A 181 -0.62 6.40 10.29
CA ILE A 181 0.52 7.08 9.66
C ILE A 181 0.80 6.50 8.28
N ALA A 182 0.91 5.17 8.17
CA ALA A 182 1.16 4.51 6.89
C ALA A 182 0.04 4.76 5.87
N GLU A 183 -1.23 4.78 6.31
CA GLU A 183 -2.37 5.12 5.46
C GLU A 183 -2.35 6.57 4.97
N GLN A 184 -1.97 7.51 5.84
CA GLN A 184 -1.85 8.92 5.47
C GLN A 184 -0.74 9.13 4.45
N MET A 185 0.41 8.47 4.60
CA MET A 185 1.46 8.44 3.58
C MET A 185 0.90 7.94 2.24
N GLY A 186 0.15 6.83 2.25
CA GLY A 186 -0.46 6.26 1.06
C GLY A 186 -1.47 7.18 0.38
N ARG A 187 -2.31 7.89 1.16
CA ARG A 187 -3.24 8.91 0.64
C ARG A 187 -2.50 10.09 0.01
N THR A 188 -1.39 10.53 0.60
CA THR A 188 -0.53 11.57 0.00
C THR A 188 0.03 11.09 -1.33
N LEU A 189 0.63 9.89 -1.39
CA LEU A 189 1.17 9.30 -2.62
C LEU A 189 0.13 9.18 -3.73
N GLN A 190 -1.07 8.68 -3.40
CA GLN A 190 -2.15 8.55 -4.37
C GLN A 190 -2.58 9.91 -4.95
N ARG A 191 -2.65 10.95 -4.11
CA ARG A 191 -3.13 12.28 -4.54
C ARG A 191 -2.12 13.01 -5.41
N THR A 192 -0.82 12.87 -5.11
CA THR A 192 0.26 13.63 -5.75
C THR A 192 0.87 12.92 -6.96
N SER A 193 0.71 11.60 -7.08
CA SER A 193 1.14 10.83 -8.26
C SER A 193 0.29 11.14 -9.51
N ILE A 194 0.90 10.89 -10.68
CA ILE A 194 0.26 11.14 -11.98
C ILE A 194 0.06 9.87 -12.81
N SER A 195 0.90 8.85 -12.60
CA SER A 195 0.79 7.60 -13.37
C SER A 195 -0.50 6.84 -13.03
N THR A 196 -1.05 6.18 -14.05
CA THR A 196 -2.25 5.35 -13.91
C THR A 196 -2.05 4.25 -12.85
N ASN A 197 -0.84 3.68 -12.76
CA ASN A 197 -0.51 2.60 -11.83
C ASN A 197 -0.62 3.02 -10.36
N ILE A 198 -0.02 4.15 -9.98
CA ILE A 198 -0.06 4.60 -8.59
C ILE A 198 -1.41 5.26 -8.28
N LYS A 199 -1.88 6.17 -9.13
CA LYS A 199 -3.05 7.00 -8.87
C LYS A 199 -4.38 6.24 -8.90
N GLU A 200 -4.58 5.44 -9.95
CA GLU A 200 -5.86 4.77 -10.21
C GLU A 200 -5.85 3.32 -9.72
N ARG A 201 -4.78 2.58 -10.04
CA ARG A 201 -4.67 1.15 -9.71
C ARG A 201 -4.21 0.87 -8.28
N LEU A 202 -3.69 1.88 -7.57
CA LEU A 202 -3.16 1.75 -6.21
C LEU A 202 -2.01 0.73 -6.10
N ASP A 203 -1.16 0.70 -7.13
CA ASP A 203 -0.01 -0.19 -7.21
C ASP A 203 1.18 0.41 -6.44
N PHE A 204 1.01 0.57 -5.13
CA PHE A 204 2.02 1.12 -4.22
C PHE A 204 1.87 0.58 -2.80
N SER A 205 2.85 0.81 -1.92
CA SER A 205 2.72 0.58 -0.48
C SER A 205 3.54 1.58 0.32
N CYS A 206 3.07 1.90 1.53
CA CYS A 206 3.77 2.76 2.49
C CYS A 206 3.90 2.01 3.82
N ALA A 207 5.07 2.14 4.45
CA ALA A 207 5.39 1.41 5.66
C ALA A 207 6.36 2.16 6.57
N ILE A 208 6.31 1.80 7.85
CA ILE A 208 7.13 2.32 8.94
C ILE A 208 8.03 1.19 9.46
N PHE A 209 9.28 1.53 9.71
CA PHE A 209 10.30 0.60 10.15
C PHE A 209 11.01 1.10 11.40
N ASP A 210 11.37 0.17 12.28
CA ASP A 210 12.21 0.46 13.44
C ASP A 210 13.68 0.72 13.05
N SER A 211 14.52 1.00 14.04
CA SER A 211 15.96 1.29 13.87
C SER A 211 16.76 0.16 13.22
N THR A 212 16.22 -1.07 13.22
CA THR A 212 16.84 -2.25 12.59
C THR A 212 16.33 -2.50 11.17
N GLY A 213 15.41 -1.67 10.67
CA GLY A 213 14.70 -1.89 9.41
C GLY A 213 13.60 -2.96 9.51
N GLY A 214 13.21 -3.35 10.73
CA GLY A 214 12.07 -4.25 10.97
C GLY A 214 10.75 -3.55 10.68
N LEU A 215 9.85 -4.21 9.94
CA LEU A 215 8.52 -3.68 9.64
C LEU A 215 7.70 -3.55 10.92
N VAL A 216 7.23 -2.34 11.22
CA VAL A 216 6.35 -2.03 12.36
C VAL A 216 4.89 -2.02 11.92
N ALA A 217 4.59 -1.24 10.87
CA ALA A 217 3.25 -1.09 10.34
C ALA A 217 3.28 -0.80 8.84
N ASN A 218 2.23 -1.19 8.15
CA ASN A 218 2.03 -0.95 6.73
C ASN A 218 0.58 -0.59 6.43
N ALA A 219 0.38 0.22 5.40
CA ALA A 219 -0.94 0.39 4.82
C ALA A 219 -1.32 -0.87 4.01
N PRO A 220 -2.59 -1.30 4.02
CA PRO A 220 -3.04 -2.57 3.43
C PRO A 220 -3.20 -2.45 1.90
N HIS A 221 -2.08 -2.31 1.19
CA HIS A 221 -2.06 -2.21 -0.27
C HIS A 221 -1.63 -3.54 -0.90
N LEU A 222 -0.33 -3.81 -1.05
CA LEU A 222 0.18 -4.96 -1.80
C LEU A 222 1.05 -5.89 -0.94
N PRO A 223 0.63 -7.15 -0.71
CA PRO A 223 1.37 -8.10 0.12
C PRO A 223 2.81 -8.36 -0.33
N VAL A 224 3.07 -8.35 -1.64
CA VAL A 224 4.39 -8.65 -2.19
C VAL A 224 5.45 -7.61 -1.78
N HIS A 225 5.04 -6.38 -1.48
CA HIS A 225 5.94 -5.31 -1.05
C HIS A 225 6.45 -5.51 0.38
N LEU A 226 5.72 -6.22 1.24
CA LEU A 226 5.86 -6.09 2.70
C LEU A 226 7.19 -6.65 3.23
N GLY A 227 7.50 -7.91 2.91
CA GLY A 227 8.79 -8.51 3.27
C GLY A 227 9.95 -7.85 2.52
N ALA A 228 9.73 -7.46 1.27
CA ALA A 228 10.76 -6.89 0.42
C ALA A 228 11.18 -5.46 0.79
N MET A 229 10.28 -4.64 1.34
CA MET A 229 10.62 -3.29 1.79
C MET A 229 11.51 -3.31 3.05
N SER A 230 11.31 -4.23 3.99
CA SER A 230 12.22 -4.40 5.13
C SER A 230 13.64 -4.73 4.69
N GLU A 231 13.78 -5.65 3.72
CA GLU A 231 15.08 -5.97 3.15
C GLU A 231 15.70 -4.75 2.46
N ALA A 232 14.90 -3.97 1.72
CA ALA A 232 15.38 -2.76 1.08
C ALA A 232 15.92 -1.74 2.09
N VAL A 233 15.19 -1.49 3.19
CA VAL A 233 15.66 -0.60 4.27
C VAL A 233 16.97 -1.10 4.86
N ARG A 234 17.05 -2.37 5.26
CA ARG A 234 18.27 -2.96 5.84
C ARG A 234 19.47 -2.86 4.91
N GLN A 235 19.28 -3.21 3.63
CA GLN A 235 20.33 -3.12 2.61
C GLN A 235 20.79 -1.67 2.40
N GLN A 236 19.86 -0.70 2.33
CA GLN A 236 20.24 0.70 2.18
C GLN A 236 21.01 1.23 3.39
N VAL A 237 20.58 0.88 4.60
CA VAL A 237 21.29 1.24 5.85
C VAL A 237 22.70 0.65 5.84
N GLN A 238 22.85 -0.62 5.43
CA GLN A 238 24.15 -1.27 5.34
C GLN A 238 25.06 -0.64 4.26
N ILE A 239 24.52 -0.36 3.07
CA ILE A 239 25.28 0.23 1.95
C ILE A 239 25.73 1.65 2.28
N GLN A 240 24.86 2.47 2.89
CA GLN A 240 25.17 3.87 3.17
C GLN A 240 25.98 4.03 4.46
N GLY A 241 25.69 3.24 5.50
CA GLY A 241 26.36 3.33 6.80
C GLY A 241 26.47 4.76 7.31
N ASN A 242 27.69 5.20 7.63
CA ASN A 242 27.96 6.54 8.16
C ASN A 242 27.86 7.67 7.12
N ASN A 243 27.47 7.39 5.88
CA ASN A 243 27.29 8.40 4.83
C ASN A 243 25.92 9.10 4.86
N LEU A 244 24.96 8.56 5.63
CA LEU A 244 23.64 9.18 5.78
C LEU A 244 23.71 10.48 6.59
N ARG A 245 22.96 11.49 6.15
CA ARG A 245 22.81 12.77 6.84
C ARG A 245 21.32 13.15 6.97
N PRO A 246 20.94 13.99 7.94
CA PRO A 246 19.62 14.60 7.98
C PRO A 246 19.26 15.26 6.64
N GLY A 247 18.04 15.01 6.16
CA GLY A 247 17.55 15.49 4.86
C GLY A 247 17.94 14.63 3.65
N ASP A 248 18.65 13.52 3.84
CA ASP A 248 18.88 12.55 2.76
C ASP A 248 17.66 11.64 2.55
N VAL A 249 17.34 11.37 1.28
CA VAL A 249 16.31 10.41 0.86
C VAL A 249 16.93 9.45 -0.15
N LEU A 250 16.74 8.15 0.06
CA LEU A 250 17.33 7.08 -0.74
C LEU A 250 16.33 6.51 -1.74
N VAL A 251 16.83 6.00 -2.87
CA VAL A 251 16.02 5.26 -3.85
C VAL A 251 16.72 3.99 -4.31
N THR A 252 15.94 2.91 -4.45
CA THR A 252 16.42 1.59 -4.90
C THR A 252 15.29 0.78 -5.56
N ASN A 253 15.64 -0.08 -6.50
CA ASN A 253 14.74 -1.11 -7.06
C ASN A 253 15.46 -2.43 -7.37
N HIS A 254 16.76 -2.51 -7.13
CA HIS A 254 17.56 -3.66 -7.52
C HIS A 254 17.20 -4.89 -6.65
N PRO A 255 17.06 -6.10 -7.23
CA PRO A 255 16.71 -7.31 -6.47
C PRO A 255 17.61 -7.61 -5.27
N GLN A 256 18.93 -7.50 -5.45
CA GLN A 256 19.90 -7.63 -4.35
C GLN A 256 19.82 -6.56 -3.26
N ALA A 257 19.14 -5.44 -3.52
CA ALA A 257 18.95 -4.35 -2.58
C ALA A 257 17.49 -4.28 -2.09
N GLY A 258 16.80 -5.43 -2.03
CA GLY A 258 15.42 -5.56 -1.55
C GLY A 258 14.34 -5.24 -2.58
N GLY A 259 14.69 -5.06 -3.86
CA GLY A 259 13.72 -4.91 -4.95
C GLY A 259 12.92 -6.19 -5.21
N SER A 260 11.61 -6.04 -5.46
CA SER A 260 10.71 -7.15 -5.88
C SER A 260 10.86 -7.47 -7.37
N HIS A 261 10.85 -6.43 -8.19
CA HIS A 261 11.23 -6.38 -9.59
C HIS A 261 11.57 -4.92 -9.93
N LEU A 262 12.13 -4.65 -11.11
CA LEU A 262 12.63 -3.30 -11.40
C LEU A 262 11.54 -2.21 -11.45
N PRO A 263 10.32 -2.44 -11.97
CA PRO A 263 9.30 -1.38 -11.98
C PRO A 263 8.86 -0.89 -10.59
N ASP A 264 9.03 -1.70 -9.55
CA ASP A 264 8.74 -1.30 -8.16
C ASP A 264 9.92 -0.52 -7.58
N ILE A 265 9.83 0.81 -7.59
CA ILE A 265 10.87 1.66 -7.04
C ILE A 265 10.55 2.00 -5.57
N THR A 266 11.50 1.75 -4.69
CA THR A 266 11.41 2.04 -3.25
C THR A 266 12.15 3.33 -2.93
N VAL A 267 11.45 4.28 -2.31
CA VAL A 267 12.01 5.51 -1.76
C VAL A 267 12.00 5.41 -0.23
N ILE A 268 13.13 5.70 0.41
CA ILE A 268 13.35 5.49 1.85
C ILE A 268 13.84 6.78 2.49
N THR A 269 13.16 7.23 3.54
CA THR A 269 13.50 8.45 4.27
C THR A 269 13.79 8.09 5.73
N PRO A 270 15.00 8.34 6.25
CA PRO A 270 15.30 8.16 7.66
C PRO A 270 14.68 9.26 8.53
N TYR A 271 14.12 8.89 9.67
CA TYR A 271 13.76 9.80 10.75
C TYR A 271 14.97 10.03 11.65
N TRP A 272 15.30 11.29 11.90
CA TRP A 272 16.48 11.69 12.67
C TRP A 272 16.10 12.29 14.02
N GLN A 273 16.81 11.88 15.07
CA GLN A 273 16.79 12.53 16.38
C GLN A 273 18.19 12.45 16.99
N ASP A 274 18.65 13.54 17.62
CA ASP A 274 19.98 13.64 18.24
C ASP A 274 21.15 13.18 17.34
N GLY A 275 21.02 13.44 16.03
CA GLY A 275 22.03 13.09 15.04
C GLY A 275 22.14 11.60 14.70
N GLN A 276 21.14 10.79 15.05
CA GLN A 276 21.05 9.37 14.66
C GLN A 276 19.74 9.07 13.93
N PRO A 277 19.75 8.17 12.93
CA PRO A 277 18.53 7.67 12.33
C PRO A 277 17.88 6.63 13.27
N LEU A 278 16.68 6.92 13.78
CA LEU A 278 15.99 6.06 14.76
C LEU A 278 14.86 5.23 14.16
N PHE A 279 14.24 5.73 13.09
CA PHE A 279 13.19 5.04 12.35
C PHE A 279 13.41 5.27 10.87
N TYR A 280 12.73 4.46 10.05
CA TYR A 280 12.66 4.70 8.62
C TYR A 280 11.21 4.67 8.19
N VAL A 281 10.87 5.50 7.22
CA VAL A 281 9.64 5.37 6.45
C VAL A 281 10.00 5.08 5.01
N ALA A 282 9.20 4.25 4.36
CA ALA A 282 9.40 3.96 2.95
C ALA A 282 8.09 3.89 2.19
N SER A 283 8.18 4.26 0.91
CA SER A 283 7.13 4.06 -0.07
C SER A 283 7.69 3.29 -1.25
N ARG A 284 6.92 2.32 -1.74
CA ARG A 284 7.22 1.57 -2.96
C ARG A 284 6.10 1.80 -3.94
N GLY A 285 6.42 2.23 -5.16
CA GLY A 285 5.44 2.50 -6.21
C GLY A 285 5.82 1.77 -7.49
N HIS A 286 4.84 1.17 -8.16
CA HIS A 286 5.04 0.56 -9.47
C HIS A 286 4.98 1.63 -10.55
N HIS A 287 6.14 1.92 -11.17
CA HIS A 287 6.20 2.83 -12.30
C HIS A 287 5.76 2.11 -13.59
N ALA A 288 4.99 2.79 -14.43
CA ALA A 288 4.38 2.19 -15.62
C ALA A 288 5.42 1.74 -16.67
N ASP A 289 6.52 2.48 -16.82
CA ASP A 289 7.65 2.13 -17.67
C ASP A 289 8.93 2.74 -17.08
N ILE A 290 9.98 1.93 -17.01
CA ILE A 290 11.34 2.31 -16.57
C ILE A 290 12.38 1.87 -17.61
N GLY A 291 11.96 1.64 -18.85
CA GLY A 291 12.77 1.11 -19.93
C GLY A 291 12.67 -0.41 -20.09
N GLY A 292 13.64 -0.99 -20.77
CA GLY A 292 13.67 -2.42 -21.10
C GLY A 292 13.37 -2.70 -22.57
N ILE A 293 13.39 -3.98 -22.93
CA ILE A 293 13.22 -4.45 -24.32
C ILE A 293 11.76 -4.38 -24.80
N THR A 294 10.79 -4.26 -23.89
CA THR A 294 9.36 -4.08 -24.22
C THR A 294 8.78 -2.87 -23.49
N PRO A 295 7.81 -2.14 -24.08
CA PRO A 295 7.04 -1.13 -23.37
C PRO A 295 6.30 -1.71 -22.15
N GLY A 296 6.22 -0.91 -21.08
CA GLY A 296 5.54 -1.31 -19.84
C GLY A 296 6.42 -2.09 -18.86
N SER A 297 7.71 -2.29 -19.18
CA SER A 297 8.73 -2.92 -18.32
C SER A 297 8.38 -4.30 -17.74
N MET A 298 7.51 -5.04 -18.42
CA MET A 298 7.19 -6.46 -18.12
C MET A 298 7.52 -7.36 -19.33
N PRO A 299 8.78 -7.44 -19.78
CA PRO A 299 9.14 -8.25 -20.94
C PRO A 299 8.88 -9.74 -20.69
N PRO A 300 8.07 -10.44 -21.51
CA PRO A 300 7.72 -11.83 -21.28
C PRO A 300 8.89 -12.80 -21.52
N PHE A 301 9.96 -12.33 -22.17
CA PHE A 301 11.10 -13.13 -22.61
C PHE A 301 12.46 -12.59 -22.16
N SER A 302 12.51 -11.70 -21.15
CA SER A 302 13.78 -11.29 -20.56
C SER A 302 14.52 -12.50 -19.98
N ARG A 303 15.84 -12.47 -20.12
CA ARG A 303 16.80 -13.45 -19.61
C ARG A 303 17.78 -12.81 -18.64
N THR A 304 18.13 -11.55 -18.90
CA THR A 304 18.99 -10.78 -18.00
C THR A 304 18.24 -9.59 -17.41
N LEU A 305 18.63 -9.19 -16.21
CA LEU A 305 18.03 -8.05 -15.50
C LEU A 305 18.15 -6.74 -16.31
N ALA A 306 19.21 -6.60 -17.11
CA ALA A 306 19.42 -5.45 -17.99
C ALA A 306 18.28 -5.28 -19.03
N GLU A 307 17.65 -6.37 -19.45
CA GLU A 307 16.55 -6.34 -20.42
C GLU A 307 15.24 -5.81 -19.81
N GLU A 308 15.15 -5.70 -18.49
CA GLU A 308 13.94 -5.34 -17.75
C GLU A 308 13.83 -3.83 -17.45
N GLY A 309 14.92 -3.06 -17.56
CA GLY A 309 14.90 -1.60 -17.41
C GLY A 309 15.98 -1.03 -16.49
N ALA A 310 15.69 0.13 -15.90
CA ALA A 310 16.60 0.84 -15.00
C ALA A 310 16.86 0.07 -13.70
N ARG A 311 18.14 -0.02 -13.30
CA ARG A 311 18.62 -0.80 -12.15
C ARG A 311 19.34 0.11 -11.17
N LEU A 312 18.74 0.31 -10.00
CA LEU A 312 19.20 1.21 -8.96
C LEU A 312 19.49 0.40 -7.69
N LYS A 313 20.77 0.13 -7.40
CA LYS A 313 21.16 -0.54 -6.15
C LYS A 313 21.01 0.39 -4.95
N SER A 314 21.54 1.60 -5.06
CA SER A 314 21.44 2.67 -4.05
C SER A 314 21.74 4.01 -4.72
N PHE A 315 20.90 5.01 -4.45
CA PHE A 315 21.12 6.38 -4.90
C PHE A 315 20.49 7.36 -3.90
N LYS A 316 21.14 8.51 -3.66
CA LYS A 316 20.54 9.61 -2.88
C LYS A 316 19.66 10.43 -3.81
N LEU A 317 18.36 10.15 -3.78
CA LEU A 317 17.35 10.88 -4.56
C LEU A 317 17.22 12.33 -4.07
N VAL A 318 17.32 12.52 -2.76
CA VAL A 318 17.49 13.84 -2.14
C VAL A 318 18.76 13.78 -1.32
N GLU A 319 19.63 14.77 -1.48
CA GLU A 319 20.83 14.92 -0.66
C GLU A 319 20.77 16.27 0.06
N LYS A 320 20.76 16.24 1.40
CA LYS A 320 20.64 17.45 2.25
C LYS A 320 19.47 18.36 1.85
N GLY A 321 18.30 17.78 1.55
CA GLY A 321 17.09 18.52 1.17
C GLY A 321 17.01 18.96 -0.30
N ILE A 322 18.01 18.63 -1.14
CA ILE A 322 18.02 18.99 -2.57
C ILE A 322 17.74 17.75 -3.43
N PHE A 323 16.68 17.79 -4.25
CA PHE A 323 16.29 16.69 -5.13
C PHE A 323 17.23 16.57 -6.34
N ASN A 324 17.89 15.42 -6.50
CA ASN A 324 18.87 15.18 -7.56
C ASN A 324 18.22 14.68 -8.85
N GLU A 325 17.53 15.58 -9.56
CA GLU A 325 16.80 15.24 -10.79
C GLU A 325 17.71 14.80 -11.94
N THR A 326 18.89 15.42 -12.07
CA THR A 326 19.85 15.08 -13.13
C THR A 326 20.36 13.65 -12.97
N GLY A 327 20.83 13.29 -11.77
CA GLY A 327 21.38 11.96 -11.53
C GLY A 327 20.35 10.85 -11.67
N ILE A 328 19.12 11.06 -11.17
CA ILE A 328 18.06 10.05 -11.34
C ILE A 328 17.62 9.92 -12.81
N THR A 329 17.64 11.02 -13.58
CA THR A 329 17.36 10.99 -15.02
C THR A 329 18.39 10.16 -15.77
N GLU A 330 19.68 10.33 -15.46
CA GLU A 330 20.75 9.54 -16.05
C GLU A 330 20.56 8.04 -15.75
N LEU A 331 20.24 7.67 -14.52
CA LEU A 331 19.98 6.28 -14.12
C LEU A 331 18.77 5.68 -14.85
N LEU A 332 17.67 6.44 -14.99
CA LEU A 332 16.47 5.99 -15.71
C LEU A 332 16.68 5.88 -17.23
N LYS A 333 17.64 6.62 -17.80
CA LYS A 333 18.02 6.56 -19.22
C LYS A 333 19.18 5.60 -19.50
N ALA A 334 19.93 5.19 -18.49
CA ALA A 334 21.08 4.29 -18.59
C ALA A 334 20.81 2.96 -19.33
N PRO A 335 19.61 2.33 -19.27
CA PRO A 335 19.33 1.11 -20.03
C PRO A 335 19.56 1.26 -21.54
N ALA A 336 19.36 2.47 -22.10
CA ALA A 336 19.61 2.76 -23.51
C ALA A 336 21.10 2.66 -23.92
N GLN A 337 22.01 2.65 -22.95
CA GLN A 337 23.46 2.60 -23.18
C GLN A 337 24.02 1.18 -23.08
N VAL A 338 23.20 0.19 -22.71
CA VAL A 338 23.65 -1.20 -22.58
C VAL A 338 23.93 -1.76 -23.98
N PRO A 339 25.16 -2.19 -24.28
CA PRO A 339 25.50 -2.74 -25.60
C PRO A 339 24.76 -4.06 -25.84
N ARG A 340 24.32 -4.27 -27.09
CA ARG A 340 23.59 -5.48 -27.52
C ARG A 340 24.28 -6.15 -28.69
N LEU A 341 24.17 -7.48 -28.76
CA LEU A 341 24.73 -8.22 -29.89
C LEU A 341 23.96 -7.91 -31.18
N PRO A 342 24.60 -8.06 -32.35
CA PRO A 342 23.91 -7.94 -33.63
C PRO A 342 22.72 -8.91 -33.68
N ARG A 343 21.50 -8.38 -33.89
CA ARG A 343 20.18 -9.08 -33.92
C ARG A 343 19.43 -9.19 -32.58
N GLU A 344 20.00 -8.75 -31.47
CA GLU A 344 19.23 -8.59 -30.23
C GLU A 344 18.38 -7.32 -30.28
N LEU A 345 17.22 -7.33 -29.62
CA LEU A 345 16.41 -6.13 -29.48
C LEU A 345 17.19 -5.06 -28.68
N PRO A 346 17.13 -3.78 -29.10
CA PRO A 346 17.69 -2.70 -28.32
C PRO A 346 16.95 -2.58 -26.99
N ILE A 347 17.67 -2.19 -25.96
CA ILE A 347 17.08 -1.86 -24.65
C ILE A 347 16.78 -0.37 -24.67
N ALA A 348 15.54 0.02 -24.38
CA ALA A 348 15.20 1.42 -24.23
C ALA A 348 15.46 1.88 -22.79
N GLY A 349 15.89 3.13 -22.62
CA GLY A 349 15.69 3.83 -21.35
C GLY A 349 14.20 4.11 -21.13
N THR A 350 13.84 4.68 -19.98
CA THR A 350 12.41 4.96 -19.71
C THR A 350 11.74 5.76 -20.84
N ARG A 351 10.53 5.33 -21.19
CA ARG A 351 9.64 6.02 -22.14
C ARG A 351 8.80 7.10 -21.47
N LEU A 352 8.71 7.07 -20.14
CA LEU A 352 7.82 7.93 -19.34
C LEU A 352 8.60 8.75 -18.31
N LEU A 353 9.72 9.35 -18.72
CA LEU A 353 10.63 10.06 -17.80
C LEU A 353 9.90 11.10 -16.93
N ALA A 354 9.02 11.91 -17.53
CA ALA A 354 8.26 12.92 -16.79
C ALA A 354 7.40 12.29 -15.68
N ASP A 355 6.68 11.21 -15.99
CA ASP A 355 5.89 10.44 -15.02
C ASP A 355 6.78 9.83 -13.94
N ASN A 356 7.93 9.24 -14.30
CA ASN A 356 8.85 8.69 -13.31
C ASN A 356 9.33 9.75 -12.32
N ILE A 357 9.76 10.92 -12.81
CA ILE A 357 10.21 12.01 -11.94
C ILE A 357 9.08 12.52 -11.04
N SER A 358 7.87 12.67 -11.58
CA SER A 358 6.71 13.12 -10.83
C SER A 358 6.31 12.13 -9.73
N ASP A 359 6.26 10.84 -10.05
CA ASP A 359 5.93 9.79 -9.10
C ASP A 359 7.01 9.62 -8.02
N LEU A 360 8.29 9.78 -8.36
CA LEU A 360 9.38 9.78 -7.36
C LEU A 360 9.26 10.96 -6.39
N LYS A 361 8.91 12.16 -6.90
CA LYS A 361 8.63 13.33 -6.06
C LYS A 361 7.42 13.09 -5.14
N ALA A 362 6.37 12.44 -5.66
CA ALA A 362 5.21 12.02 -4.89
C ALA A 362 5.57 11.03 -3.77
N GLN A 363 6.49 10.09 -4.02
CA GLN A 363 7.00 9.16 -3.02
C GLN A 363 7.82 9.87 -1.92
N VAL A 364 8.66 10.84 -2.28
CA VAL A 364 9.39 11.67 -1.31
C VAL A 364 8.40 12.42 -0.40
N ALA A 365 7.36 13.03 -0.99
CA ALA A 365 6.31 13.74 -0.25
C ALA A 365 5.52 12.84 0.70
N ALA A 366 5.15 11.64 0.23
CA ALA A 366 4.48 10.65 1.04
C ALA A 366 5.34 10.23 2.24
N ASN A 367 6.65 10.04 2.02
CA ASN A 367 7.58 9.74 3.11
C ASN A 367 7.71 10.92 4.07
N GLN A 368 7.82 12.16 3.58
CA GLN A 368 7.90 13.33 4.46
C GLN A 368 6.68 13.42 5.39
N ARG A 369 5.47 13.17 4.87
CA ARG A 369 4.27 13.12 5.71
C ARG A 369 4.37 12.07 6.82
N GLY A 370 4.99 10.92 6.54
CA GLY A 370 5.27 9.89 7.54
C GLY A 370 6.27 10.36 8.60
N ILE A 371 7.32 11.09 8.21
CA ILE A 371 8.30 11.68 9.13
C ILE A 371 7.63 12.68 10.07
N ASP A 372 6.83 13.60 9.54
CA ASP A 372 6.15 14.64 10.32
C ASP A 372 5.21 14.02 11.37
N LEU A 373 4.42 13.01 10.96
CA LEU A 373 3.51 12.31 11.87
C LEU A 373 4.22 11.49 12.94
N LEU A 374 5.35 10.86 12.60
CA LEU A 374 6.19 10.18 13.60
C LEU A 374 6.80 11.19 14.57
N GLN A 375 7.19 12.38 14.10
CA GLN A 375 7.69 13.44 14.95
C GLN A 375 6.61 13.90 15.94
N GLU A 376 5.40 14.21 15.46
CA GLU A 376 4.25 14.57 16.31
C GLU A 376 3.97 13.49 17.36
N MET A 377 4.07 12.21 16.98
CA MET A 377 3.85 11.08 17.88
C MET A 377 4.94 10.96 18.95
N VAL A 378 6.22 11.16 18.59
CA VAL A 378 7.35 11.14 19.53
C VAL A 378 7.29 12.34 20.49
N GLU A 379 6.93 13.52 19.99
CA GLU A 379 6.76 14.73 20.81
C GLU A 379 5.63 14.55 21.84
N TYR A 380 4.54 13.87 21.47
CA TYR A 380 3.40 13.64 22.35
C TYR A 380 3.62 12.50 23.37
N TRP A 381 4.20 11.37 22.95
CA TRP A 381 4.29 10.15 23.78
C TRP A 381 5.67 9.88 24.36
N SER A 382 6.72 10.61 23.99
CA SER A 382 8.13 10.27 24.19
C SER A 382 8.66 9.17 23.26
N LEU A 383 9.95 9.23 22.98
CA LEU A 383 10.65 8.28 22.12
C LEU A 383 10.63 6.86 22.72
N GLU A 384 10.87 6.76 24.02
CA GLU A 384 10.96 5.48 24.75
C GLU A 384 9.64 4.71 24.70
N VAL A 385 8.52 5.42 24.85
CA VAL A 385 7.18 4.81 24.77
C VAL A 385 6.91 4.34 23.35
N VAL A 386 7.15 5.19 22.35
CA VAL A 386 6.95 4.84 20.94
C VAL A 386 7.74 3.58 20.57
N GLN A 387 9.04 3.51 20.92
CA GLN A 387 9.88 2.35 20.66
C GLN A 387 9.40 1.10 21.40
N ALA A 388 8.99 1.22 22.67
CA ALA A 388 8.47 0.10 23.45
C ALA A 388 7.22 -0.49 22.79
N TYR A 389 6.28 0.35 22.35
CA TYR A 389 5.05 -0.13 21.71
C TYR A 389 5.25 -0.67 20.30
N MET A 390 6.22 -0.15 19.53
CA MET A 390 6.65 -0.80 18.28
C MET A 390 7.09 -2.25 18.55
N LYS A 391 7.90 -2.45 19.60
CA LYS A 391 8.35 -3.79 20.01
C LYS A 391 7.19 -4.66 20.49
N HIS A 392 6.30 -4.16 21.36
CA HIS A 392 5.17 -4.94 21.86
C HIS A 392 4.22 -5.41 20.76
N ILE A 393 4.05 -4.61 19.69
CA ILE A 393 3.26 -4.98 18.50
C ILE A 393 3.90 -6.14 17.75
N GLN A 394 5.23 -6.15 17.62
CA GLN A 394 5.97 -7.26 17.01
C GLN A 394 5.91 -8.52 17.90
N ASP A 395 6.14 -8.38 19.21
CA ASP A 395 6.10 -9.49 20.15
C ASP A 395 4.70 -10.17 20.17
N ASN A 396 3.62 -9.38 20.10
CA ASN A 396 2.25 -9.90 20.00
C ASN A 396 2.00 -10.71 18.71
N ALA A 397 2.57 -10.26 17.58
CA ALA A 397 2.45 -10.98 16.32
C ALA A 397 3.23 -12.30 16.34
N GLU A 398 4.41 -12.32 16.97
CA GLU A 398 5.20 -13.53 17.17
C GLU A 398 4.44 -14.57 18.02
N GLU A 399 3.87 -14.15 19.15
CA GLU A 399 3.05 -15.01 20.01
C GLU A 399 1.88 -15.64 19.23
N SER A 400 1.23 -14.85 18.37
CA SER A 400 0.10 -15.30 17.56
C SER A 400 0.52 -16.35 16.52
N VAL A 401 1.68 -16.18 15.88
CA VAL A 401 2.25 -17.16 14.94
C VAL A 401 2.60 -18.46 15.67
N ARG A 402 3.28 -18.38 16.82
CA ARG A 402 3.66 -19.55 17.62
C ARG A 402 2.44 -20.40 17.99
N LEU A 403 1.38 -19.76 18.48
CA LEU A 403 0.13 -20.45 18.83
C LEU A 403 -0.54 -21.11 17.61
N MET A 404 -0.57 -20.42 16.46
CA MET A 404 -1.13 -20.97 15.23
C MET A 404 -0.35 -22.22 14.75
N LEU A 405 0.98 -22.18 14.80
CA LEU A 405 1.83 -23.32 14.43
C LEU A 405 1.66 -24.52 15.37
N GLN A 406 1.52 -24.28 16.68
CA GLN A 406 1.23 -25.33 17.65
C GLN A 406 -0.11 -26.00 17.36
N GLN A 407 -1.15 -25.21 17.07
CA GLN A 407 -2.47 -25.71 16.70
C GLN A 407 -2.43 -26.54 15.42
N LEU A 408 -1.67 -26.10 14.41
CA LEU A 408 -1.45 -26.86 13.18
C LEU A 408 -0.79 -28.20 13.46
N SER A 409 0.29 -28.23 14.27
CA SER A 409 0.98 -29.47 14.65
C SER A 409 0.03 -30.47 15.32
N VAL A 410 -0.86 -30.00 16.20
CA VAL A 410 -1.89 -30.86 16.81
C VAL A 410 -2.91 -31.35 15.79
N ARG A 411 -3.41 -30.45 14.93
CA ARG A 411 -4.43 -30.77 13.91
C ARG A 411 -3.94 -31.83 12.93
N GLU A 412 -2.69 -31.73 12.49
CA GLU A 412 -2.06 -32.68 11.56
C GLU A 412 -1.50 -33.93 12.27
N ASN A 413 -1.75 -34.07 13.58
CA ASN A 413 -1.30 -35.20 14.40
C ASN A 413 0.22 -35.45 14.29
N LEU A 414 1.00 -34.37 14.31
CA LEU A 414 2.46 -34.44 14.20
C LEU A 414 3.10 -34.84 15.55
N PRO A 415 4.28 -35.49 15.51
CA PRO A 415 5.16 -35.58 16.69
C PRO A 415 5.55 -34.17 17.19
N GLU A 416 6.18 -34.10 18.38
CA GLU A 416 6.58 -32.81 18.97
C GLU A 416 7.38 -31.92 18.02
N VAL A 417 8.26 -32.54 17.23
CA VAL A 417 8.91 -31.91 16.08
C VAL A 417 8.56 -32.74 14.85
N GLY A 418 7.78 -32.15 13.93
CA GLY A 418 7.25 -32.86 12.76
C GLY A 418 7.33 -32.03 11.48
N THR A 419 7.43 -32.72 10.35
CA THR A 419 7.57 -32.09 9.03
C THR A 419 6.42 -32.50 8.11
N ILE A 420 5.88 -31.51 7.39
CA ILE A 420 4.88 -31.68 6.33
C ILE A 420 5.38 -31.05 5.03
N HIS A 421 4.93 -31.56 3.89
CA HIS A 421 5.49 -31.20 2.58
C HIS A 421 4.41 -30.80 1.57
N ALA A 422 4.75 -29.84 0.72
CA ALA A 422 3.95 -29.50 -0.45
C ALA A 422 4.84 -29.22 -1.67
N VAL A 423 4.29 -29.49 -2.85
CA VAL A 423 4.89 -29.15 -4.13
C VAL A 423 3.81 -28.66 -5.09
N ASP A 424 4.18 -27.71 -5.91
CA ASP A 424 3.46 -27.28 -7.11
C ASP A 424 4.49 -26.85 -8.18
N TYR A 425 4.03 -26.64 -9.42
CA TYR A 425 4.90 -26.44 -10.57
C TYR A 425 4.53 -25.19 -11.36
N LEU A 426 5.53 -24.50 -11.88
CA LEU A 426 5.34 -23.50 -12.94
C LEU A 426 4.95 -24.20 -14.26
N ASP A 427 4.35 -23.47 -15.21
CA ASP A 427 3.88 -24.03 -16.49
C ASP A 427 5.01 -24.63 -17.34
N ASP A 428 6.28 -24.29 -17.06
CA ASP A 428 7.47 -24.88 -17.70
C ASP A 428 7.94 -26.19 -17.05
N GLY A 429 7.29 -26.62 -15.97
CA GLY A 429 7.61 -27.83 -15.20
C GLY A 429 8.59 -27.62 -14.04
N SER A 430 9.05 -26.39 -13.79
CA SER A 430 9.94 -26.08 -12.67
C SER A 430 9.20 -26.26 -11.32
N PRO A 431 9.76 -27.03 -10.37
CA PRO A 431 9.10 -27.28 -9.10
C PRO A 431 9.33 -26.14 -8.10
N ILE A 432 8.29 -25.80 -7.34
CA ILE A 432 8.37 -25.05 -6.07
C ILE A 432 8.05 -26.03 -4.95
N ARG A 433 9.00 -26.25 -4.04
CA ARG A 433 8.87 -27.22 -2.94
C ARG A 433 8.98 -26.53 -1.60
N LEU A 434 8.20 -27.01 -0.64
CA LEU A 434 8.29 -26.59 0.75
C LEU A 434 8.23 -27.81 1.66
N ALA A 435 9.22 -27.93 2.54
CA ALA A 435 9.17 -28.74 3.75
C ALA A 435 8.98 -27.78 4.93
N LEU A 436 7.84 -27.89 5.62
CA LEU A 436 7.53 -27.12 6.81
C LEU A 436 7.75 -28.00 8.03
N THR A 437 8.81 -27.72 8.80
CA THR A 437 9.10 -28.39 10.07
C THR A 437 8.62 -27.50 11.21
N ILE A 438 7.82 -28.04 12.11
CA ILE A 438 7.24 -27.31 13.25
C ILE A 438 7.76 -27.93 14.54
N ASP A 439 8.28 -27.10 15.45
CA ASP A 439 8.55 -27.47 16.83
C ASP A 439 7.40 -27.00 17.72
N ARG A 440 6.57 -27.95 18.18
CA ARG A 440 5.40 -27.63 19.00
C ARG A 440 5.78 -27.14 20.40
N ARG A 441 7.01 -27.40 20.88
CA ARG A 441 7.43 -27.10 22.25
C ARG A 441 7.53 -25.59 22.49
N ASP A 442 7.97 -24.85 21.48
CA ASP A 442 8.11 -23.39 21.53
C ASP A 442 7.33 -22.66 20.42
N GLY A 443 6.73 -23.38 19.47
CA GLY A 443 5.98 -22.81 18.35
C GLY A 443 6.87 -22.21 17.26
N SER A 444 8.14 -22.59 17.19
CA SER A 444 9.02 -22.24 16.08
C SER A 444 8.78 -23.12 14.85
N ALA A 445 9.16 -22.63 13.67
CA ALA A 445 9.09 -23.41 12.44
C ALA A 445 10.20 -23.08 11.44
N CYS A 446 10.59 -24.08 10.65
CA CYS A 446 11.51 -23.95 9.54
C CYS A 446 10.78 -24.19 8.21
N PHE A 447 10.83 -23.20 7.32
CA PHE A 447 10.33 -23.22 5.95
C PHE A 447 11.52 -23.53 5.03
N ASP A 448 11.70 -24.80 4.71
CA ASP A 448 12.79 -25.26 3.85
C ASP A 448 12.33 -25.45 2.40
N PHE A 449 12.88 -24.63 1.50
CA PHE A 449 12.60 -24.66 0.08
C PHE A 449 13.53 -25.59 -0.72
N ALA A 450 14.31 -26.46 -0.06
CA ALA A 450 15.15 -27.46 -0.69
C ALA A 450 14.40 -28.29 -1.75
N GLY A 451 15.05 -28.49 -2.91
CA GLY A 451 14.49 -29.18 -4.07
C GLY A 451 13.59 -28.33 -4.97
N THR A 452 13.43 -27.03 -4.68
CA THR A 452 12.95 -26.04 -5.65
C THR A 452 13.91 -25.96 -6.85
N GLY A 453 13.37 -25.66 -8.03
CA GLY A 453 14.15 -25.64 -9.28
C GLY A 453 15.36 -24.69 -9.25
N THR A 454 16.38 -25.01 -10.05
CA THR A 454 17.54 -24.14 -10.27
C THR A 454 17.13 -22.82 -10.94
N GLU A 455 18.00 -21.81 -10.86
CA GLU A 455 17.86 -20.57 -11.64
C GLU A 455 17.48 -20.86 -13.09
N LEU A 456 16.47 -20.14 -13.57
CA LEU A 456 15.91 -20.29 -14.89
C LEU A 456 16.58 -19.35 -15.87
N TRP A 457 16.83 -19.82 -17.08
CA TRP A 457 17.20 -18.97 -18.21
C TRP A 457 15.98 -18.24 -18.78
N GLY A 458 15.44 -17.33 -17.98
CA GLY A 458 14.21 -16.59 -18.22
C GLY A 458 13.90 -15.66 -17.05
N ASN A 459 12.66 -15.21 -16.94
CA ASN A 459 12.27 -14.14 -16.01
C ASN A 459 11.41 -14.59 -14.83
N LEU A 460 11.18 -15.90 -14.69
CA LEU A 460 10.41 -16.47 -13.58
C LEU A 460 11.25 -16.61 -12.30
N ASN A 461 12.49 -16.13 -12.30
CA ASN A 461 13.33 -16.09 -11.12
C ASN A 461 12.80 -15.05 -10.13
N THR A 462 12.80 -15.39 -8.85
CA THR A 462 12.20 -14.61 -7.78
C THR A 462 13.28 -14.16 -6.81
N PRO A 463 13.40 -12.84 -6.53
CA PRO A 463 14.31 -12.37 -5.50
C PRO A 463 13.92 -12.95 -4.13
N ARG A 464 14.91 -13.27 -3.30
CA ARG A 464 14.70 -13.85 -1.95
C ARG A 464 13.65 -13.07 -1.15
N ALA A 465 13.73 -11.74 -1.21
CA ALA A 465 12.82 -10.79 -0.60
C ALA A 465 11.33 -11.07 -0.86
N VAL A 466 10.98 -11.54 -2.07
CA VAL A 466 9.61 -11.88 -2.46
C VAL A 466 9.16 -13.18 -1.80
N THR A 467 10.05 -14.16 -1.60
CA THR A 467 9.76 -15.38 -0.84
C THR A 467 9.44 -15.05 0.62
N TYR A 468 10.20 -14.13 1.24
CA TYR A 468 9.87 -13.63 2.59
C TYR A 468 8.48 -12.97 2.63
N SER A 469 8.13 -12.13 1.64
CA SER A 469 6.78 -11.55 1.53
C SER A 469 5.70 -12.61 1.43
N ALA A 470 5.91 -13.68 0.66
CA ALA A 470 4.93 -14.77 0.50
C ALA A 470 4.71 -15.55 1.81
N VAL A 471 5.78 -15.84 2.57
CA VAL A 471 5.68 -16.47 3.90
C VAL A 471 4.94 -15.55 4.87
N LEU A 472 5.34 -14.28 4.96
CA LEU A 472 4.71 -13.29 5.83
C LEU A 472 3.21 -13.11 5.54
N TYR A 473 2.85 -12.98 4.27
CA TYR A 473 1.45 -12.90 3.84
C TYR A 473 0.66 -14.15 4.22
N ALA A 474 1.18 -15.34 3.92
CA ALA A 474 0.47 -16.59 4.21
C ALA A 474 0.23 -16.76 5.71
N LEU A 475 1.25 -16.50 6.54
CA LEU A 475 1.12 -16.53 8.00
C LEU A 475 0.05 -15.55 8.48
N ARG A 476 0.04 -14.31 7.98
CA ARG A 476 -0.98 -13.33 8.35
C ARG A 476 -2.40 -13.77 7.97
N CYS A 477 -2.58 -14.39 6.80
CA CYS A 477 -3.88 -14.90 6.36
C CYS A 477 -4.40 -16.06 7.22
N LEU A 478 -3.50 -16.83 7.83
CA LEU A 478 -3.83 -17.99 8.66
C LEU A 478 -4.14 -17.61 10.11
N ILE A 479 -3.80 -16.40 10.54
CA ILE A 479 -4.09 -15.89 11.87
C ILE A 479 -5.48 -15.24 11.89
N HIS A 480 -6.38 -15.83 12.69
CA HIS A 480 -7.75 -15.35 12.90
C HIS A 480 -7.85 -14.26 13.98
N GLN A 481 -6.94 -13.29 13.95
CA GLN A 481 -6.92 -12.15 14.87
C GLN A 481 -6.71 -10.86 14.08
N ASP A 482 -7.32 -9.78 14.56
CA ASP A 482 -7.10 -8.46 13.99
C ASP A 482 -5.78 -7.89 14.53
N MET A 483 -4.73 -8.02 13.71
CA MET A 483 -3.41 -7.50 14.03
C MET A 483 -2.75 -6.93 12.77
N PRO A 484 -1.91 -5.89 12.91
CA PRO A 484 -1.14 -5.37 11.79
C PRO A 484 -0.15 -6.43 11.30
N LEU A 485 0.15 -6.41 10.00
CA LEU A 485 1.19 -7.26 9.44
C LEU A 485 2.55 -6.61 9.69
N ASN A 486 3.42 -7.30 10.42
CA ASN A 486 4.70 -6.76 10.87
C ASN A 486 5.78 -7.85 10.97
N GLN A 487 7.02 -7.44 11.24
CA GLN A 487 8.19 -8.31 11.32
C GLN A 487 8.07 -9.44 12.35
N GLY A 488 7.30 -9.21 13.42
CA GLY A 488 7.07 -10.19 14.49
C GLY A 488 6.52 -11.53 13.98
N CYS A 489 5.78 -11.53 12.86
CA CYS A 489 5.28 -12.76 12.26
C CYS A 489 6.39 -13.71 11.76
N LEU A 490 7.62 -13.21 11.57
CA LEU A 490 8.76 -13.98 11.07
C LEU A 490 9.79 -14.29 12.16
N ASN A 491 9.69 -13.70 13.35
CA ASN A 491 10.71 -13.84 14.40
C ASN A 491 10.92 -15.29 14.85
N SER A 492 9.84 -16.09 14.86
CA SER A 492 9.87 -17.52 15.22
C SER A 492 10.09 -18.44 14.01
N ILE A 493 10.42 -17.89 12.84
CA ILE A 493 10.42 -18.59 11.56
C ILE A 493 11.81 -18.55 10.92
N GLU A 494 12.38 -19.72 10.69
CA GLU A 494 13.57 -19.88 9.85
C GLU A 494 13.13 -20.12 8.39
N ILE A 495 13.72 -19.40 7.45
CA ILE A 495 13.43 -19.55 6.02
C ILE A 495 14.71 -19.95 5.29
N LEU A 496 14.75 -21.18 4.78
CA LEU A 496 15.89 -21.73 4.07
C LEU A 496 15.59 -21.73 2.57
N ILE A 497 16.32 -20.91 1.83
CA ILE A 497 16.24 -20.82 0.37
C ILE A 497 17.55 -21.35 -0.22
N PRO A 498 17.53 -22.38 -1.09
CA PRO A 498 18.75 -22.90 -1.70
C PRO A 498 19.42 -21.86 -2.60
N GLU A 499 20.73 -21.64 -2.43
CA GLU A 499 21.50 -20.75 -3.30
C GLU A 499 21.52 -21.24 -4.74
N GLY A 500 21.40 -20.31 -5.70
CA GLY A 500 21.32 -20.64 -7.13
C GLY A 500 20.01 -21.30 -7.56
N SER A 501 19.01 -21.41 -6.68
CA SER A 501 17.65 -21.77 -7.07
C SER A 501 16.94 -20.60 -7.76
N LEU A 502 15.82 -20.86 -8.42
CA LEU A 502 14.96 -19.80 -8.96
C LEU A 502 14.41 -18.86 -7.86
N LEU A 503 14.53 -19.19 -6.57
CA LEU A 503 14.16 -18.33 -5.43
C LEU A 503 15.35 -17.57 -4.82
N SER A 504 16.58 -17.88 -5.24
CA SER A 504 17.80 -17.15 -4.90
C SER A 504 18.67 -17.05 -6.15
N PRO A 505 18.20 -16.32 -7.19
CA PRO A 505 18.91 -16.22 -8.44
C PRO A 505 20.13 -15.31 -8.33
N SER A 506 21.00 -15.42 -9.32
CA SER A 506 22.16 -14.59 -9.57
C SER A 506 21.76 -13.13 -9.83
N GLU A 507 22.72 -12.24 -9.65
CA GLU A 507 22.51 -10.78 -9.76
C GLU A 507 21.96 -10.34 -11.12
N GLU A 508 22.43 -11.00 -12.19
CA GLU A 508 22.13 -10.62 -13.56
C GLU A 508 20.88 -11.32 -14.10
N ALA A 509 20.26 -12.22 -13.34
CA ALA A 509 19.07 -12.95 -13.77
C ALA A 509 17.87 -12.00 -13.94
N ALA A 510 17.08 -12.22 -14.99
CA ALA A 510 15.79 -11.58 -15.15
C ALA A 510 14.81 -12.04 -14.05
N VAL A 511 14.05 -11.12 -13.45
CA VAL A 511 13.20 -11.41 -12.29
C VAL A 511 11.75 -10.93 -12.40
N VAL A 512 11.39 -10.24 -13.49
CA VAL A 512 10.10 -9.55 -13.56
C VAL A 512 8.92 -10.51 -13.38
N GLY A 513 8.99 -11.71 -13.95
CA GLY A 513 7.99 -12.76 -13.80
C GLY A 513 7.98 -13.40 -12.41
N GLY A 514 9.11 -13.39 -11.70
CA GLY A 514 9.19 -13.92 -10.34
C GLY A 514 8.30 -13.19 -9.35
N ASN A 515 8.19 -11.87 -9.48
CA ASN A 515 7.36 -11.01 -8.65
C ASN A 515 5.85 -11.26 -8.85
N VAL A 516 5.42 -11.49 -10.08
CA VAL A 516 3.99 -11.51 -10.45
C VAL A 516 3.42 -12.90 -10.75
N LEU A 517 4.27 -13.91 -10.95
CA LEU A 517 3.87 -15.28 -11.30
C LEU A 517 4.39 -16.30 -10.28
N THR A 518 5.71 -16.38 -10.10
CA THR A 518 6.31 -17.37 -9.19
C THR A 518 5.92 -17.10 -7.74
N SER A 519 5.77 -15.83 -7.33
CA SER A 519 5.25 -15.43 -6.02
C SER A 519 3.86 -16.01 -5.70
N GLN A 520 2.97 -16.06 -6.70
CA GLN A 520 1.66 -16.70 -6.58
C GLN A 520 1.83 -18.20 -6.33
N ARG A 521 2.78 -18.84 -7.03
CA ARG A 521 3.06 -20.26 -6.86
C ARG A 521 3.65 -20.60 -5.50
N ILE A 522 4.58 -19.77 -4.99
CA ILE A 522 5.12 -19.90 -3.63
C ILE A 522 3.97 -19.85 -2.61
N THR A 523 3.07 -18.87 -2.77
CA THR A 523 1.92 -18.71 -1.87
C THR A 523 0.98 -19.92 -1.94
N ASP A 524 0.68 -20.42 -3.15
CA ASP A 524 -0.12 -21.62 -3.35
C ASP A 524 0.51 -22.83 -2.64
N VAL A 525 1.83 -23.01 -2.70
CA VAL A 525 2.54 -24.12 -2.03
C VAL A 525 2.51 -23.98 -0.51
N ILE A 526 2.67 -22.76 0.02
CA ILE A 526 2.55 -22.51 1.46
C ILE A 526 1.12 -22.83 1.91
N LEU A 527 0.10 -22.23 1.30
CA LEU A 527 -1.29 -22.50 1.69
C LEU A 527 -1.68 -23.98 1.53
N LYS A 528 -1.09 -24.68 0.55
CA LYS A 528 -1.23 -26.13 0.36
C LYS A 528 -0.66 -26.93 1.52
N VAL A 529 0.54 -26.60 2.00
CA VAL A 529 1.14 -27.34 3.13
C VAL A 529 0.33 -27.16 4.41
N PHE A 530 -0.25 -25.97 4.60
CA PHE A 530 -1.17 -25.68 5.70
C PHE A 530 -2.57 -26.27 5.51
N GLY A 531 -2.88 -26.90 4.37
CA GLY A 531 -4.23 -27.41 4.07
C GLY A 531 -5.32 -26.34 4.19
N ALA A 532 -5.00 -25.09 3.86
CA ALA A 532 -5.82 -23.93 4.22
C ALA A 532 -6.96 -23.66 3.23
N CYS A 533 -6.68 -23.76 1.93
CA CYS A 533 -7.64 -23.53 0.85
C CYS A 533 -7.19 -24.21 -0.44
N ALA A 534 -8.12 -24.39 -1.38
CA ALA A 534 -7.78 -24.73 -2.76
C ALA A 534 -7.01 -23.59 -3.45
N ALA A 535 -6.36 -23.87 -4.57
CA ALA A 535 -5.60 -22.85 -5.30
C ALA A 535 -6.53 -21.77 -5.87
N SER A 536 -6.10 -20.51 -5.78
CA SER A 536 -6.68 -19.44 -6.60
C SER A 536 -6.13 -19.51 -8.03
N GLN A 537 -6.44 -18.51 -8.86
CA GLN A 537 -5.97 -18.42 -10.24
C GLN A 537 -4.44 -18.52 -10.45
N GLY A 538 -3.62 -18.44 -9.38
CA GLY A 538 -2.18 -18.68 -9.40
C GLY A 538 -1.37 -17.80 -10.36
N CYS A 539 -1.89 -16.61 -10.70
CA CYS A 539 -1.33 -15.71 -11.70
C CYS A 539 -1.92 -14.30 -11.55
N MET A 540 -1.17 -13.26 -11.94
CA MET A 540 -1.67 -11.87 -12.02
C MET A 540 -2.11 -11.44 -13.44
N ASN A 541 -1.99 -12.32 -14.44
CA ASN A 541 -2.37 -12.10 -15.84
C ASN A 541 -1.85 -10.77 -16.42
N ASN A 542 -0.54 -10.57 -16.33
CA ASN A 542 0.12 -9.30 -16.67
C ASN A 542 0.00 -9.01 -18.16
N LEU A 543 -0.77 -7.97 -18.49
CA LEU A 543 -0.92 -7.43 -19.83
C LEU A 543 -0.08 -6.15 -19.93
N THR A 544 0.77 -6.07 -20.94
CA THR A 544 1.41 -4.83 -21.34
C THR A 544 1.16 -4.53 -22.80
N PHE A 545 1.07 -3.24 -23.11
CA PHE A 545 1.15 -2.78 -24.49
C PHE A 545 1.71 -1.38 -24.57
N GLY A 546 2.26 -1.03 -25.73
CA GLY A 546 2.79 0.31 -25.94
C GLY A 546 3.58 0.45 -27.24
N ASN A 547 4.32 1.54 -27.32
CA ASN A 547 5.23 1.85 -28.43
C ASN A 547 6.39 2.72 -27.89
N GLU A 548 7.11 3.42 -28.76
CA GLU A 548 8.23 4.29 -28.36
C GLU A 548 7.81 5.47 -27.46
N ARG A 549 6.52 5.84 -27.46
CA ARG A 549 5.99 7.01 -26.74
C ARG A 549 5.47 6.69 -25.35
N PHE A 550 4.99 5.46 -25.12
CA PHE A 550 4.39 5.08 -23.84
C PHE A 550 4.44 3.57 -23.61
N GLY A 551 4.36 3.18 -22.34
CA GLY A 551 4.05 1.83 -21.90
C GLY A 551 2.81 1.82 -21.02
N TYR A 552 1.95 0.82 -21.21
CA TYR A 552 0.83 0.51 -20.33
C TYR A 552 1.05 -0.86 -19.71
N TYR A 553 0.70 -0.97 -18.43
CA TYR A 553 0.75 -2.22 -17.68
C TYR A 553 -0.52 -2.39 -16.85
N GLU A 554 -1.08 -3.59 -16.89
CA GLU A 554 -2.22 -4.01 -16.11
C GLU A 554 -2.10 -5.45 -15.62
N THR A 555 -2.49 -5.69 -14.37
CA THR A 555 -2.81 -7.03 -13.84
C THR A 555 -4.31 -7.27 -13.97
N ILE A 556 -4.72 -8.51 -14.23
CA ILE A 556 -6.13 -8.89 -14.39
C ILE A 556 -6.45 -9.98 -13.36
N GLY A 557 -7.54 -9.80 -12.62
CA GLY A 557 -8.03 -10.76 -11.63
C GLY A 557 -8.54 -12.09 -12.23
N GLY A 558 -8.97 -12.99 -11.36
CA GLY A 558 -9.49 -14.30 -11.74
C GLY A 558 -10.26 -14.96 -10.61
N GLY A 559 -10.36 -16.28 -10.63
CA GLY A 559 -11.07 -17.02 -9.59
C GLY A 559 -10.23 -17.21 -8.32
N ALA A 560 -10.79 -16.91 -7.16
CA ALA A 560 -10.21 -17.30 -5.88
C ALA A 560 -10.50 -18.76 -5.54
N GLY A 561 -9.60 -19.41 -4.81
CA GLY A 561 -9.78 -20.76 -4.31
C GLY A 561 -10.86 -20.85 -3.22
N ALA A 562 -11.61 -21.95 -3.20
CA ALA A 562 -12.54 -22.24 -2.13
C ALA A 562 -11.83 -22.74 -0.86
N GLY A 563 -12.46 -22.57 0.29
CA GLY A 563 -11.97 -23.09 1.56
C GLY A 563 -12.99 -23.96 2.30
N PRO A 564 -12.66 -24.41 3.52
CA PRO A 564 -13.48 -25.35 4.29
C PRO A 564 -14.88 -24.87 4.64
N SER A 565 -15.15 -23.56 4.57
CA SER A 565 -16.46 -22.99 4.89
C SER A 565 -16.91 -21.88 3.95
N TRP A 566 -16.24 -21.69 2.80
CA TRP A 566 -16.54 -20.59 1.88
C TRP A 566 -16.30 -20.94 0.41
N HIS A 567 -17.15 -20.38 -0.45
CA HIS A 567 -16.94 -20.35 -1.89
C HIS A 567 -15.81 -19.39 -2.26
N GLY A 568 -15.08 -19.71 -3.33
CA GLY A 568 -14.14 -18.79 -3.92
C GLY A 568 -14.85 -17.60 -4.59
N GLN A 569 -14.33 -16.40 -4.38
CA GLN A 569 -14.83 -15.18 -5.03
C GLN A 569 -14.42 -15.14 -6.51
N SER A 570 -15.36 -14.79 -7.39
CA SER A 570 -15.12 -14.67 -8.83
C SER A 570 -14.53 -13.30 -9.20
N GLY A 571 -13.60 -13.29 -10.15
CA GLY A 571 -13.11 -12.09 -10.81
C GLY A 571 -12.34 -11.10 -9.93
N VAL A 572 -11.58 -11.58 -8.95
CA VAL A 572 -10.83 -10.74 -8.01
C VAL A 572 -9.32 -10.97 -8.11
N HIS A 573 -8.55 -9.99 -7.64
CA HIS A 573 -7.15 -10.18 -7.34
C HIS A 573 -6.98 -11.05 -6.09
N THR A 574 -5.94 -11.87 -6.08
CA THR A 574 -5.69 -12.85 -5.02
C THR A 574 -4.23 -12.84 -4.62
N HIS A 575 -3.97 -13.12 -3.35
CA HIS A 575 -2.65 -13.34 -2.78
C HIS A 575 -1.69 -12.16 -2.96
N MET A 576 -0.67 -12.30 -3.79
CA MET A 576 0.45 -11.36 -3.90
C MET A 576 0.07 -10.02 -4.57
N THR A 577 -1.20 -9.78 -4.86
CA THR A 577 -1.68 -8.52 -5.43
C THR A 577 -3.09 -8.19 -4.95
N ASN A 578 -3.39 -6.89 -4.85
CA ASN A 578 -4.69 -6.31 -4.53
C ASN A 578 -4.90 -4.99 -5.29
N THR A 579 -4.30 -4.86 -6.48
CA THR A 579 -4.45 -3.67 -7.32
C THR A 579 -5.88 -3.51 -7.80
N ARG A 580 -6.32 -2.27 -8.04
CA ARG A 580 -7.54 -2.02 -8.79
C ARG A 580 -7.30 -2.23 -10.28
N ILE A 581 -8.39 -2.53 -10.98
CA ILE A 581 -8.44 -2.45 -12.44
C ILE A 581 -8.24 -1.01 -12.90
N THR A 582 -7.79 -0.81 -14.13
CA THR A 582 -7.92 0.52 -14.73
C THR A 582 -9.38 0.76 -15.08
N ASP A 583 -9.93 1.90 -14.67
CA ASP A 583 -11.28 2.29 -15.07
C ASP A 583 -11.40 2.28 -16.61
N PRO A 584 -12.45 1.65 -17.18
CA PRO A 584 -12.61 1.57 -18.63
C PRO A 584 -12.56 2.91 -19.35
N GLU A 585 -13.18 3.96 -18.80
CA GLU A 585 -13.21 5.28 -19.44
C GLU A 585 -11.82 5.93 -19.38
N ILE A 586 -11.10 5.74 -18.28
CA ILE A 586 -9.72 6.21 -18.16
C ILE A 586 -8.79 5.46 -19.12
N LEU A 587 -8.97 4.14 -19.27
CA LEU A 587 -8.21 3.31 -20.21
C LEU A 587 -8.39 3.81 -21.65
N GLU A 588 -9.63 3.94 -22.10
CA GLU A 588 -9.96 4.36 -23.47
C GLU A 588 -9.61 5.83 -23.74
N ARG A 589 -9.65 6.70 -22.71
CA ARG A 589 -9.27 8.11 -22.86
C ARG A 589 -7.77 8.30 -22.96
N ARG A 590 -6.98 7.51 -22.23
CA ARG A 590 -5.51 7.68 -22.14
C ARG A 590 -4.74 6.88 -23.19
N TYR A 591 -5.30 5.77 -23.68
CA TYR A 591 -4.58 4.82 -24.53
C TYR A 591 -5.38 4.48 -25.79
N PRO A 592 -4.70 4.19 -26.93
CA PRO A 592 -5.36 3.92 -28.21
C PRO A 592 -5.91 2.48 -28.27
N VAL A 593 -6.80 2.15 -27.33
CA VAL A 593 -7.49 0.86 -27.23
C VAL A 593 -8.96 1.08 -26.91
N LEU A 594 -9.80 0.11 -27.25
CA LEU A 594 -11.22 0.07 -26.90
C LEU A 594 -11.52 -1.22 -26.12
N LEU A 595 -12.18 -1.12 -24.97
CA LEU A 595 -12.57 -2.28 -24.16
C LEU A 595 -13.88 -2.85 -24.71
N ARG A 596 -13.79 -3.99 -25.40
CA ARG A 596 -14.96 -4.66 -26.01
C ARG A 596 -15.74 -5.51 -25.03
N GLU A 597 -15.04 -6.17 -24.11
CA GLU A 597 -15.67 -7.02 -23.10
C GLU A 597 -14.87 -7.00 -21.80
N PHE A 598 -15.58 -6.86 -20.68
CA PHE A 598 -15.04 -7.18 -19.37
C PHE A 598 -16.11 -7.88 -18.51
N SER A 599 -16.03 -9.20 -18.38
CA SER A 599 -17.11 -10.03 -17.82
C SER A 599 -16.59 -11.21 -17.01
N ILE A 600 -17.45 -11.82 -16.18
CA ILE A 600 -17.14 -13.08 -15.48
C ILE A 600 -17.13 -14.25 -16.47
N ARG A 601 -16.05 -15.04 -16.45
CA ARG A 601 -15.91 -16.29 -17.22
C ARG A 601 -16.64 -17.44 -16.54
N LYS A 602 -17.97 -17.45 -16.68
CA LYS A 602 -18.86 -18.38 -15.98
C LYS A 602 -18.47 -19.86 -16.18
N GLY A 603 -18.47 -20.62 -15.09
CA GLY A 603 -18.20 -22.06 -15.08
C GLY A 603 -16.73 -22.43 -15.26
N SER A 604 -15.81 -21.50 -14.95
CA SER A 604 -14.36 -21.76 -14.92
C SER A 604 -13.86 -22.17 -13.55
N GLY A 605 -14.57 -21.87 -12.47
CA GLY A 605 -14.26 -22.32 -11.11
C GLY A 605 -14.58 -23.81 -10.90
N GLY A 606 -13.68 -24.50 -10.19
CA GLY A 606 -13.80 -25.92 -9.84
C GLY A 606 -15.00 -26.18 -8.93
N LYS A 607 -15.64 -27.34 -9.08
CA LYS A 607 -16.81 -27.73 -8.28
C LYS A 607 -16.42 -28.46 -7.01
N GLY A 608 -17.18 -28.24 -5.95
CA GLY A 608 -17.01 -28.93 -4.66
C GLY A 608 -18.25 -28.78 -3.79
N GLU A 609 -18.13 -29.12 -2.50
CA GLU A 609 -19.06 -28.63 -1.48
C GLU A 609 -19.05 -27.10 -1.49
N PHE A 610 -17.85 -26.51 -1.57
CA PHE A 610 -17.67 -25.11 -1.91
C PHE A 610 -16.98 -24.97 -3.27
N ASN A 611 -17.67 -24.32 -4.21
CA ASN A 611 -17.12 -24.02 -5.53
C ASN A 611 -16.00 -22.97 -5.47
N GLY A 612 -14.98 -23.14 -6.31
CA GLY A 612 -14.00 -22.09 -6.60
C GLY A 612 -14.61 -20.95 -7.42
N GLY A 613 -13.98 -19.78 -7.36
CA GLY A 613 -14.41 -18.60 -8.09
C GLY A 613 -14.22 -18.75 -9.60
N ASP A 614 -15.08 -18.10 -10.37
CA ASP A 614 -14.92 -17.98 -11.81
C ASP A 614 -13.88 -16.90 -12.17
N GLY A 615 -13.12 -17.13 -13.24
CA GLY A 615 -12.21 -16.16 -13.82
C GLY A 615 -12.91 -15.01 -14.56
N LEU A 616 -12.15 -14.28 -15.36
CA LEU A 616 -12.60 -13.13 -16.14
C LEU A 616 -12.39 -13.34 -17.64
N VAL A 617 -13.19 -12.63 -18.42
CA VAL A 617 -12.93 -12.35 -19.83
C VAL A 617 -12.60 -10.87 -19.94
N ARG A 618 -11.47 -10.53 -20.55
CA ARG A 618 -11.09 -9.15 -20.91
C ARG A 618 -10.71 -9.10 -22.39
N GLU A 619 -11.40 -8.28 -23.18
CA GLU A 619 -11.14 -8.15 -24.62
C GLU A 619 -10.86 -6.70 -25.00
N LEU A 620 -9.67 -6.42 -25.51
CA LEU A 620 -9.26 -5.11 -26.00
C LEU A 620 -9.13 -5.12 -27.52
N GLU A 621 -9.60 -4.07 -28.17
CA GLU A 621 -9.32 -3.76 -29.58
C GLU A 621 -8.26 -2.67 -29.65
N PHE A 622 -7.25 -2.87 -30.50
CA PHE A 622 -6.17 -1.89 -30.69
C PHE A 622 -6.53 -0.91 -31.81
N LEU A 623 -6.36 0.38 -31.56
CA LEU A 623 -6.70 1.45 -32.51
C LEU A 623 -5.47 1.95 -33.28
N GLU A 624 -4.28 1.62 -32.80
CA GLU A 624 -2.99 1.95 -33.41
C GLU A 624 -2.08 0.71 -33.47
N LYS A 625 -0.95 0.84 -34.18
CA LYS A 625 0.10 -0.18 -34.15
C LYS A 625 0.79 -0.18 -32.78
N LEU A 626 0.64 -1.25 -32.01
CA LEU A 626 1.19 -1.38 -30.65
C LEU A 626 1.91 -2.72 -30.48
N GLN A 627 3.01 -2.72 -29.74
CA GLN A 627 3.59 -3.96 -29.23
C GLN A 627 2.75 -4.39 -28.03
N VAL A 628 2.29 -5.64 -28.04
CA VAL A 628 1.45 -6.22 -26.99
C VAL A 628 2.17 -7.41 -26.42
N ALA A 629 2.25 -7.52 -25.11
CA ALA A 629 2.83 -8.65 -24.43
C ALA A 629 1.93 -9.17 -23.32
N ILE A 630 2.01 -10.47 -23.08
CA ILE A 630 1.34 -11.16 -22.00
C ILE A 630 2.37 -11.98 -21.23
N LEU A 631 2.38 -11.81 -19.91
CA LEU A 631 3.20 -12.58 -18.99
C LEU A 631 2.28 -13.26 -17.96
N SER A 632 1.94 -14.53 -18.22
CA SER A 632 0.96 -15.29 -17.44
C SER A 632 1.36 -16.77 -17.21
N GLU A 633 0.66 -17.40 -16.27
CA GLU A 633 0.81 -18.78 -15.78
C GLU A 633 -0.56 -19.47 -15.68
N ARG A 634 -0.62 -20.77 -15.36
CA ARG A 634 -1.86 -21.56 -15.32
C ARG A 634 -2.57 -21.64 -16.67
N ARG A 635 -1.77 -21.74 -17.74
CA ARG A 635 -2.20 -22.01 -19.11
C ARG A 635 -1.94 -23.47 -19.50
N SER A 636 -0.91 -24.07 -18.90
CA SER A 636 -0.59 -25.49 -19.04
C SER A 636 -1.07 -26.33 -17.85
N LEU A 637 -1.01 -25.76 -16.65
CA LEU A 637 -1.41 -26.42 -15.40
C LEU A 637 -2.68 -25.80 -14.78
N THR A 638 -3.56 -26.65 -14.25
CA THR A 638 -4.81 -26.22 -13.60
C THR A 638 -4.58 -25.74 -12.17
N PRO A 639 -5.31 -24.72 -11.69
CA PRO A 639 -5.44 -24.44 -10.26
C PRO A 639 -6.06 -25.63 -9.52
N TYR A 640 -5.33 -26.20 -8.55
CA TYR A 640 -5.74 -27.43 -7.87
C TYR A 640 -6.97 -27.23 -6.97
N GLY A 641 -7.87 -28.21 -6.94
CA GLY A 641 -8.88 -28.37 -5.89
C GLY A 641 -8.30 -28.96 -4.60
N MET A 642 -9.02 -28.86 -3.49
CA MET A 642 -8.60 -29.40 -2.19
C MET A 642 -9.72 -30.19 -1.50
N ALA A 643 -9.35 -31.14 -0.63
CA ALA A 643 -10.28 -31.99 0.12
C ALA A 643 -11.32 -32.72 -0.75
N GLY A 644 -10.96 -33.08 -1.99
CA GLY A 644 -11.85 -33.76 -2.94
C GLY A 644 -12.66 -32.85 -3.86
N GLY A 645 -12.47 -31.53 -3.79
CA GLY A 645 -12.99 -30.59 -4.79
C GLY A 645 -12.26 -30.69 -6.13
N GLU A 646 -12.94 -30.32 -7.21
CA GLU A 646 -12.40 -30.31 -8.57
C GLU A 646 -11.49 -29.10 -8.80
N ASP A 647 -10.56 -29.24 -9.74
CA ASP A 647 -9.66 -28.18 -10.20
C ASP A 647 -10.41 -27.06 -10.94
N GLY A 648 -9.83 -25.86 -10.88
CA GLY A 648 -10.23 -24.73 -11.73
C GLY A 648 -9.77 -24.93 -13.18
N ARG A 649 -10.44 -24.27 -14.12
CA ARG A 649 -10.02 -24.27 -15.54
C ARG A 649 -8.81 -23.37 -15.76
N CYS A 650 -7.89 -23.80 -16.63
CA CYS A 650 -6.79 -22.98 -17.14
C CYS A 650 -7.31 -21.70 -17.83
N GLY A 651 -6.45 -20.68 -17.83
CA GLY A 651 -6.63 -19.47 -18.63
C GLY A 651 -6.30 -19.70 -20.11
N ARG A 652 -6.72 -18.77 -20.98
CA ARG A 652 -6.44 -18.78 -22.43
C ARG A 652 -6.20 -17.36 -22.93
N ASN A 653 -5.21 -17.19 -23.80
CA ASN A 653 -4.85 -15.90 -24.36
C ASN A 653 -5.03 -15.98 -25.89
N LEU A 654 -6.06 -15.31 -26.43
CA LEU A 654 -6.48 -15.42 -27.83
C LEU A 654 -6.32 -14.08 -28.55
N PHE A 655 -5.44 -14.02 -29.54
CA PHE A 655 -5.24 -12.85 -30.38
C PHE A 655 -6.04 -13.00 -31.69
N LEU A 656 -6.97 -12.09 -31.91
CA LEU A 656 -7.93 -12.09 -33.01
C LEU A 656 -7.44 -11.11 -34.08
N ARG A 657 -6.89 -11.60 -35.19
CA ARG A 657 -6.47 -10.74 -36.30
C ARG A 657 -7.70 -10.17 -37.01
N ASN A 658 -7.65 -8.88 -37.35
CA ASN A 658 -8.69 -8.26 -38.17
C ASN A 658 -8.76 -8.94 -39.54
N ASN A 659 -9.91 -9.51 -39.88
CA ASN A 659 -10.11 -10.33 -41.09
C ASN A 659 -9.09 -11.49 -41.25
N GLY A 660 -8.63 -12.05 -40.13
CA GLY A 660 -7.59 -13.09 -40.11
C GLY A 660 -7.85 -14.20 -39.09
N PRO A 661 -6.85 -15.07 -38.86
CA PRO A 661 -6.99 -16.18 -37.92
C PRO A 661 -7.05 -15.70 -36.47
N THR A 662 -7.66 -16.52 -35.61
CA THR A 662 -7.48 -16.45 -34.16
C THR A 662 -6.23 -17.24 -33.77
N LEU A 663 -5.31 -16.59 -33.06
CA LEU A 663 -4.05 -17.16 -32.61
C LEU A 663 -4.11 -17.41 -31.10
N ASN A 664 -3.69 -18.60 -30.65
CA ASN A 664 -3.46 -18.84 -29.22
C ASN A 664 -2.03 -18.43 -28.88
N LEU A 665 -1.87 -17.45 -28.00
CA LEU A 665 -0.55 -16.93 -27.62
C LEU A 665 0.14 -17.78 -26.54
N GLY A 666 -0.54 -18.75 -25.92
CA GLY A 666 0.01 -19.47 -24.76
C GLY A 666 0.13 -18.58 -23.53
N GLY A 667 0.91 -18.99 -22.53
CA GLY A 667 1.07 -18.26 -21.26
C GLY A 667 1.93 -17.00 -21.35
N LYS A 668 2.97 -17.01 -22.20
CA LYS A 668 3.94 -15.92 -22.33
C LYS A 668 4.19 -15.66 -23.80
N ASN A 669 3.91 -14.43 -24.26
CA ASN A 669 4.11 -14.08 -25.66
C ASN A 669 4.16 -12.57 -25.86
N GLU A 670 4.67 -12.19 -27.03
CA GLU A 670 4.59 -10.83 -27.53
C GLU A 670 4.15 -10.83 -29.00
N ILE A 671 3.42 -9.81 -29.40
CA ILE A 671 2.90 -9.69 -30.76
C ILE A 671 2.73 -8.22 -31.14
N GLN A 672 2.99 -7.91 -32.41
CA GLN A 672 2.63 -6.62 -32.97
C GLN A 672 1.14 -6.61 -33.34
N ALA A 673 0.37 -5.77 -32.64
CA ALA A 673 -1.01 -5.47 -32.98
C ALA A 673 -1.10 -4.37 -34.05
N HIS A 674 -2.08 -4.50 -34.93
CA HIS A 674 -2.49 -3.49 -35.91
C HIS A 674 -3.90 -2.98 -35.59
N PRO A 675 -4.31 -1.81 -36.13
CA PRO A 675 -5.66 -1.29 -35.95
C PRO A 675 -6.75 -2.33 -36.30
N GLY A 676 -7.69 -2.53 -35.37
CA GLY A 676 -8.79 -3.49 -35.47
C GLY A 676 -8.44 -4.93 -35.02
N ASP A 677 -7.18 -5.24 -34.75
CA ASP A 677 -6.84 -6.48 -34.06
C ASP A 677 -7.37 -6.45 -32.62
N ARG A 678 -7.72 -7.62 -32.08
CA ARG A 678 -8.23 -7.73 -30.70
C ARG A 678 -7.44 -8.75 -29.89
N PHE A 679 -7.29 -8.51 -28.59
CA PHE A 679 -6.72 -9.46 -27.66
C PHE A 679 -7.74 -9.84 -26.58
N ARG A 680 -8.17 -11.10 -26.58
CA ARG A 680 -9.09 -11.69 -25.60
C ARG A 680 -8.32 -12.54 -24.60
N ILE A 681 -8.39 -12.15 -23.34
CA ILE A 681 -7.78 -12.84 -22.21
C ILE A 681 -8.88 -13.50 -21.40
N GLU A 682 -8.82 -14.82 -21.29
CA GLU A 682 -9.62 -15.61 -20.37
C GLU A 682 -8.74 -15.99 -19.18
N THR A 683 -9.02 -15.44 -17.99
CA THR A 683 -8.22 -15.74 -16.80
C THR A 683 -8.62 -17.07 -16.16
N PRO A 684 -7.73 -17.70 -15.37
CA PRO A 684 -8.01 -18.97 -14.71
C PRO A 684 -9.13 -18.85 -13.66
N GLY A 685 -9.86 -19.95 -13.43
CA GLY A 685 -10.75 -20.08 -12.27
C GLY A 685 -9.99 -20.48 -11.00
N GLY A 686 -10.68 -20.55 -9.86
CA GLY A 686 -10.14 -21.13 -8.63
C GLY A 686 -10.54 -22.60 -8.47
N GLY A 687 -9.78 -23.36 -7.68
CA GLY A 687 -10.12 -24.73 -7.29
C GLY A 687 -11.28 -24.81 -6.30
N GLY A 688 -12.05 -25.90 -6.36
CA GLY A 688 -13.12 -26.21 -5.43
C GLY A 688 -12.63 -26.88 -4.14
N TRP A 689 -13.49 -26.87 -3.12
CA TRP A 689 -13.25 -27.52 -1.83
C TRP A 689 -14.32 -28.57 -1.53
N GLY A 690 -13.90 -29.75 -1.06
CA GLY A 690 -14.80 -30.78 -0.57
C GLY A 690 -15.54 -31.53 -1.67
N VAL A 691 -16.05 -32.72 -1.36
CA VAL A 691 -16.87 -33.49 -2.29
C VAL A 691 -18.30 -32.92 -2.29
N LYS A 692 -18.81 -32.58 -3.47
CA LYS A 692 -20.19 -32.12 -3.62
C LYS A 692 -21.15 -33.22 -3.17
N LYS A 693 -21.93 -32.98 -2.12
CA LYS A 693 -22.98 -33.91 -1.68
C LYS A 693 -24.02 -34.02 -2.81
N LYS A 694 -24.29 -35.25 -3.22
CA LYS A 694 -25.26 -35.58 -4.29
C LYS A 694 -26.68 -35.29 -3.86
#